data_AF-A0A3M1CJY0-F1
#
_entry.id   AF-A0A3M1CJY0-F1
#
_cell.length_a   1.000
_cell.length_b   1.000
_cell.length_c   1.000
_cell.angle_alpha   90.00
_cell.angle_beta   90.00
_cell.angle_gamma   90.00
#
_symmetry.space_group_name_H-M   'P 1'
#
loop_
_entity.id
_entity.type
_entity.pdbx_description
1 polymer ?
#
loop_
_entity_poly.entity_id
_entity_poly.type
_entity_poly.pdbx_seq_one_letter_code
_entity_poly.pdbx_strand_id
1 'polypeptide(L)'
;MLRAGDRSPDGDSAGTGDAPRFDDVIEVLDVVAGRKGSPAQRATLTPRLIELVERSRDRRLFLPLLRALKVASPTSRKAIARCLPVVNDPKHHADLCKLLRSSDANLRAAAAQVLGRVGGRTALQELGAGLAERGYPGRKEAIDAVVQLAGHRSIPVLVDALPVCATPDKLRIIRYLGDAHYMAADRVGALSALKRLIEDRDPTVSAAAIKAFCNLATEDEWFDHISPLIDSGSKPVVLAAIESLANYSSPRVVTVLHGRLRSAGKAVRLAVLETLLAIGDDRVLPVLVDALSHDDLPVRARAAEVLAELGARGKVEIARTVLWLLRSTDTGVRRMAVDIAQRARDPGSTLWPRLFELLRDEDWWVRERVADALISLAGARMLGHLVRLLDDPLPTVRMFAVDVIGRLGDPKALGVLVRTAMEDEDWWVRERAMDAIAALGDTRAAPYLARIIRQDPGMRIAALDALGRLKATSFAPMVSGLLGDPEPDIRMAALSCLDAMDDPSIADALMVVIEDTRADIRELARRLRTRWQAQLSVDIDGWGAGGQSPLDALLTRLAELEGDDLVLSPGQPPMIKRMGKVEPIGDRPLEPDALRAMLIPILTAHQIESLDARRDVDLSYEVSSTGTRFRANVFHQFRGLGVVFRIVRAEVPTVDQLGLPPVVADLGNLSHGLVLVGGATGSGKSTTLAAIIDRINRTSSRHVITLEDPIEFVHRRQQALVNQREIGTHTASFDDALRATLREDPDVILVGELRDLDTIAFAVTAAETGHLVLGTIHTVSAETTVDRLINIFPARRHEQVRSMLAGSLRAVVCQQLLPRADGSGRVLACEIMLNTDAIANMIRTGKAHQLGMVISTSAELGMQTMDGELLRLVEEGLITQETAWLKARDKRLFELAEDGTDPPTSSRSVAG
;
A
#
# COMPACT_ATOMS: atom_id res chain seq x y z
N MET A 1 -29.12 -19.99 -45.80
CA MET A 1 -30.42 -20.28 -46.43
C MET A 1 -30.35 -21.70 -47.00
N LEU A 2 -31.14 -22.63 -46.43
CA LEU A 2 -31.46 -24.00 -46.91
C LEU A 2 -30.29 -25.01 -47.00
N ARG A 3 -30.34 -26.27 -46.53
CA ARG A 3 -31.33 -27.13 -45.86
C ARG A 3 -30.59 -28.39 -45.34
N ALA A 4 -31.18 -29.04 -44.33
CA ALA A 4 -31.17 -30.47 -43.91
C ALA A 4 -30.13 -31.43 -44.53
N GLY A 5 -29.45 -32.33 -43.83
CA GLY A 5 -29.73 -33.05 -42.59
C GLY A 5 -29.33 -34.52 -42.78
N ASP A 6 -28.95 -35.20 -41.69
CA ASP A 6 -29.05 -36.64 -41.39
C ASP A 6 -27.74 -37.40 -41.06
N ARG A 7 -27.79 -38.08 -39.89
CA ARG A 7 -27.02 -39.21 -39.32
C ARG A 7 -25.62 -39.05 -38.71
N SER A 8 -25.57 -39.30 -37.39
CA SER A 8 -24.47 -39.83 -36.55
C SER A 8 -24.24 -41.35 -36.79
N PRO A 9 -23.31 -42.06 -36.11
CA PRO A 9 -22.01 -41.72 -35.50
C PRO A 9 -20.89 -42.74 -35.92
N ASP A 10 -19.72 -42.67 -35.28
CA ASP A 10 -18.56 -43.59 -35.31
C ASP A 10 -17.51 -43.42 -36.41
N GLY A 11 -16.25 -43.29 -35.95
CA GLY A 11 -15.06 -43.43 -36.78
C GLY A 11 -13.86 -42.64 -36.29
N ASP A 12 -13.18 -43.16 -35.27
CA ASP A 12 -11.78 -42.84 -34.98
C ASP A 12 -10.96 -43.00 -36.28
N SER A 13 -10.40 -41.90 -36.79
CA SER A 13 -9.30 -41.98 -37.76
C SER A 13 -8.42 -40.74 -37.66
N ALA A 14 -7.15 -41.01 -37.33
CA ALA A 14 -6.05 -40.07 -37.42
C ALA A 14 -5.98 -39.49 -38.85
N GLY A 15 -6.34 -38.21 -38.99
CA GLY A 15 -6.29 -37.47 -40.25
C GLY A 15 -4.97 -36.76 -40.45
N THR A 16 -4.15 -37.29 -41.35
CA THR A 16 -3.05 -36.61 -42.05
C THR A 16 -3.51 -35.25 -42.59
N GLY A 17 -3.05 -34.15 -41.98
CA GLY A 17 -3.43 -32.80 -42.40
C GLY A 17 -2.62 -32.32 -43.60
N ASP A 18 -3.23 -32.33 -44.79
CA ASP A 18 -2.71 -31.70 -46.00
C ASP A 18 -2.21 -30.26 -45.74
N ALA A 19 -1.13 -29.86 -46.42
CA ALA A 19 -0.60 -28.50 -46.31
C ALA A 19 -1.64 -27.50 -46.88
N PRO A 20 -1.95 -26.39 -46.17
CA PRO A 20 -2.95 -25.43 -46.63
C PRO A 20 -2.58 -24.85 -48.00
N ARG A 21 -3.56 -24.71 -48.91
CA ARG A 21 -3.32 -24.21 -50.27
C ARG A 21 -3.04 -22.70 -50.21
N PHE A 22 -2.20 -22.23 -51.13
CA PHE A 22 -1.81 -20.82 -51.22
C PHE A 22 -3.02 -19.87 -51.29
N ASP A 23 -4.03 -20.24 -52.05
CA ASP A 23 -5.24 -19.42 -52.24
C ASP A 23 -6.07 -19.28 -50.95
N ASP A 24 -6.12 -20.33 -50.12
CA ASP A 24 -6.80 -20.31 -48.81
C ASP A 24 -6.14 -19.28 -47.87
N VAL A 25 -4.80 -19.16 -47.93
CA VAL A 25 -4.05 -18.18 -47.14
C VAL A 25 -4.32 -16.76 -47.62
N ILE A 26 -4.43 -16.55 -48.93
CA ILE A 26 -4.70 -15.24 -49.53
C ILE A 26 -6.11 -14.75 -49.20
N GLU A 27 -7.11 -15.64 -49.22
CA GLU A 27 -8.49 -15.27 -48.89
C GLU A 27 -8.62 -14.79 -47.44
N VAL A 28 -8.00 -15.51 -46.50
CA VAL A 28 -7.95 -15.13 -45.09
C VAL A 28 -7.14 -13.85 -44.89
N LEU A 29 -6.03 -13.69 -45.61
CA LEU A 29 -5.20 -12.49 -45.58
C LEU A 29 -5.95 -11.24 -46.06
N ASP A 30 -6.76 -11.32 -47.12
CA ASP A 30 -7.53 -10.18 -47.64
C ASP A 30 -8.57 -9.69 -46.61
N VAL A 31 -9.14 -10.60 -45.82
CA VAL A 31 -10.01 -10.22 -44.70
C VAL A 31 -9.19 -9.54 -43.61
N VAL A 32 -8.11 -10.18 -43.11
CA VAL A 32 -7.28 -9.65 -42.01
C VAL A 32 -6.60 -8.31 -42.35
N ALA A 33 -6.19 -8.13 -43.61
CA ALA A 33 -5.63 -6.89 -44.14
C ALA A 33 -6.66 -5.77 -44.29
N GLY A 34 -7.95 -6.10 -44.16
CA GLY A 34 -9.06 -5.17 -44.20
C GLY A 34 -9.54 -4.76 -45.59
N ARG A 35 -9.19 -5.55 -46.62
CA ARG A 35 -9.70 -5.38 -47.99
C ARG A 35 -11.12 -5.94 -48.15
N LYS A 36 -11.48 -6.92 -47.32
CA LYS A 36 -12.82 -7.54 -47.24
C LYS A 36 -13.21 -7.74 -45.76
N GLY A 37 -14.51 -7.85 -45.49
CA GLY A 37 -15.05 -8.23 -44.17
C GLY A 37 -15.03 -7.16 -43.07
N SER A 38 -15.86 -7.39 -42.05
CA SER A 38 -16.08 -6.50 -40.90
C SER A 38 -14.92 -6.54 -39.89
N PRO A 39 -14.71 -5.51 -39.07
CA PRO A 39 -13.68 -5.50 -38.02
C PRO A 39 -13.72 -6.73 -37.10
N ALA A 40 -14.92 -7.25 -36.80
CA ALA A 40 -15.11 -8.48 -36.02
C ALA A 40 -14.54 -9.71 -36.75
N GLN A 41 -14.79 -9.85 -38.05
CA GLN A 41 -14.24 -10.95 -38.87
C GLN A 41 -12.71 -10.91 -38.94
N ARG A 42 -12.10 -9.72 -39.00
CA ARG A 42 -10.63 -9.55 -38.98
C ARG A 42 -10.02 -10.09 -37.70
N ALA A 43 -10.63 -9.76 -36.55
CA ALA A 43 -10.14 -10.20 -35.25
C ALA A 43 -10.26 -11.72 -35.07
N THR A 44 -11.34 -12.33 -35.58
CA THR A 44 -11.55 -13.79 -35.52
C THR A 44 -10.61 -14.56 -36.42
N LEU A 45 -10.30 -14.02 -37.62
CA LEU A 45 -9.46 -14.70 -38.60
C LEU A 45 -7.95 -14.44 -38.42
N THR A 46 -7.55 -13.50 -37.55
CA THR A 46 -6.12 -13.20 -37.31
C THR A 46 -5.33 -14.39 -36.76
N PRO A 47 -5.79 -15.14 -35.73
CA PRO A 47 -5.11 -16.35 -35.27
C PRO A 47 -5.05 -17.44 -36.35
N ARG A 48 -6.12 -17.56 -37.14
CA ARG A 48 -6.19 -18.52 -38.25
C ARG A 48 -5.19 -18.20 -39.36
N LEU A 49 -4.96 -16.92 -39.66
CA LEU A 49 -3.92 -16.50 -40.59
C LEU A 49 -2.52 -16.93 -40.10
N ILE A 50 -2.22 -16.73 -38.82
CA ILE A 50 -0.93 -17.13 -38.23
C ILE A 50 -0.74 -18.64 -38.40
N GLU A 51 -1.73 -19.44 -38.01
CA GLU A 51 -1.70 -20.90 -38.13
C GLU A 51 -1.51 -21.37 -39.59
N LEU A 52 -2.26 -20.78 -40.53
CA LEU A 52 -2.19 -21.13 -41.95
C LEU A 52 -0.84 -20.78 -42.58
N VAL A 53 -0.27 -19.62 -42.22
CA VAL A 53 1.05 -19.21 -42.71
C VAL A 53 2.15 -20.10 -42.12
N GLU A 54 2.09 -20.43 -40.83
CA GLU A 54 3.05 -21.31 -40.15
C GLU A 54 3.02 -22.75 -40.70
N ARG A 55 1.84 -23.26 -41.04
CA ARG A 55 1.65 -24.60 -41.64
C ARG A 55 2.06 -24.66 -43.11
N SER A 56 1.82 -23.61 -43.89
CA SER A 56 2.16 -23.59 -45.33
C SER A 56 3.66 -23.40 -45.60
N ARG A 57 4.35 -22.57 -44.79
CA ARG A 57 5.76 -22.17 -44.99
C ARG A 57 6.08 -21.67 -46.41
N ASP A 58 5.09 -21.20 -47.16
CA ASP A 58 5.27 -20.81 -48.56
C ASP A 58 5.92 -19.42 -48.68
N ARG A 59 7.12 -19.37 -49.25
CA ARG A 59 7.88 -18.12 -49.45
C ARG A 59 7.21 -17.15 -50.43
N ARG A 60 6.32 -17.63 -51.30
CA ARG A 60 5.54 -16.78 -52.23
C ARG A 60 4.58 -15.83 -51.49
N LEU A 61 4.26 -16.11 -50.22
CA LEU A 61 3.40 -15.29 -49.38
C LEU A 61 4.03 -13.96 -48.93
N PHE A 62 5.35 -13.80 -49.11
CA PHE A 62 6.06 -12.59 -48.68
C PHE A 62 5.49 -11.30 -49.29
N LEU A 63 5.36 -11.23 -50.63
CA LEU A 63 4.85 -10.04 -51.31
C LEU A 63 3.37 -9.73 -50.97
N PRO A 64 2.45 -10.73 -50.94
CA PRO A 64 1.09 -10.53 -50.45
C PRO A 64 1.03 -9.96 -49.02
N LEU A 65 1.78 -10.54 -48.08
CA LEU A 65 1.81 -10.10 -46.68
C LEU A 65 2.44 -8.70 -46.54
N LEU A 66 3.48 -8.40 -47.31
CA LEU A 66 4.10 -7.07 -47.36
C LEU A 66 3.14 -6.00 -47.90
N ARG A 67 2.36 -6.32 -48.94
CA ARG A 67 1.31 -5.43 -49.45
C ARG A 67 0.17 -5.26 -48.44
N ALA A 68 -0.17 -6.30 -47.70
CA ALA A 68 -1.18 -6.26 -46.65
C ALA A 68 -0.78 -5.33 -45.50
N LEU A 69 0.51 -5.28 -45.10
CA LEU A 69 1.01 -4.38 -44.07
C LEU A 69 0.68 -2.90 -44.34
N LYS A 70 0.73 -2.46 -45.61
CA LYS A 70 0.45 -1.06 -45.98
C LYS A 70 -0.98 -0.63 -45.71
N VAL A 71 -1.93 -1.55 -45.88
CA VAL A 71 -3.39 -1.28 -45.83
C VAL A 71 -4.01 -1.70 -44.49
N ALA A 72 -3.37 -2.64 -43.80
CA ALA A 72 -3.86 -3.20 -42.54
C ALA A 72 -3.94 -2.16 -41.40
N SER A 73 -4.89 -2.38 -40.49
CA SER A 73 -5.02 -1.61 -39.24
C SER A 73 -3.79 -1.83 -38.33
N PRO A 74 -3.53 -0.93 -37.35
CA PRO A 74 -2.39 -1.07 -36.44
C PRO A 74 -2.32 -2.42 -35.71
N THR A 75 -3.47 -2.99 -35.33
CA THR A 75 -3.58 -4.30 -34.68
C THR A 75 -3.26 -5.43 -35.65
N SER A 76 -3.83 -5.42 -36.86
CA SER A 76 -3.55 -6.41 -37.89
C SER A 76 -2.10 -6.36 -38.38
N ARG A 77 -1.45 -5.19 -38.42
CA ARG A 77 -0.05 -5.04 -38.83
C ARG A 77 0.90 -5.83 -37.96
N LYS A 78 0.72 -5.84 -36.63
CA LYS A 78 1.56 -6.64 -35.73
C LYS A 78 1.43 -8.14 -36.03
N ALA A 79 0.22 -8.62 -36.28
CA ALA A 79 -0.03 -10.02 -36.60
C ALA A 79 0.55 -10.41 -37.98
N ILE A 80 0.32 -9.58 -39.01
CA ILE A 80 0.88 -9.79 -40.34
C ILE A 80 2.42 -9.74 -40.31
N ALA A 81 3.01 -8.80 -39.57
CA ALA A 81 4.46 -8.71 -39.39
C ALA A 81 5.07 -9.96 -38.74
N ARG A 82 4.34 -10.60 -37.81
CA ARG A 82 4.79 -11.87 -37.20
C ARG A 82 4.79 -13.02 -38.20
N CYS A 83 3.86 -13.02 -39.14
CA CYS A 83 3.66 -14.05 -40.16
C CYS A 83 4.60 -13.91 -41.37
N LEU A 84 5.29 -12.77 -41.55
CA LEU A 84 6.10 -12.57 -42.75
C LEU A 84 7.17 -13.68 -42.86
N PRO A 85 7.21 -14.44 -43.97
CA PRO A 85 8.24 -15.43 -44.20
C PRO A 85 9.62 -14.77 -44.19
N VAL A 86 10.60 -15.43 -43.58
CA VAL A 86 12.00 -15.00 -43.68
C VAL A 86 12.46 -15.21 -45.11
N VAL A 87 12.69 -14.11 -45.84
CA VAL A 87 13.23 -14.12 -47.20
C VAL A 87 14.58 -13.41 -47.21
N ASN A 88 15.58 -14.04 -47.81
CA ASN A 88 16.91 -13.46 -47.98
C ASN A 88 17.08 -13.00 -49.44
N ASP A 89 16.32 -11.97 -49.83
CA ASP A 89 16.34 -11.40 -51.19
C ASP A 89 16.58 -9.88 -51.12
N PRO A 90 17.55 -9.33 -51.87
CA PRO A 90 17.87 -7.90 -51.82
C PRO A 90 16.70 -6.97 -52.17
N LYS A 91 15.83 -7.35 -53.13
CA LYS A 91 14.69 -6.52 -53.53
C LYS A 91 13.65 -6.47 -52.42
N HIS A 92 13.39 -7.61 -51.78
CA HIS A 92 12.49 -7.71 -50.63
C HIS A 92 12.97 -6.91 -49.42
N HIS A 93 14.28 -6.89 -49.15
CA HIS A 93 14.86 -6.05 -48.10
C HIS A 93 14.67 -4.55 -48.40
N ALA A 94 14.93 -4.12 -49.64
CA ALA A 94 14.72 -2.73 -50.04
C ALA A 94 13.24 -2.31 -49.91
N ASP A 95 12.29 -3.19 -50.25
CA ASP A 95 10.86 -2.89 -50.12
C ASP A 95 10.39 -2.79 -48.67
N LEU A 96 10.97 -3.56 -47.75
CA LEU A 96 10.75 -3.42 -46.30
C LEU A 96 11.33 -2.09 -45.77
N CYS A 97 12.56 -1.74 -46.17
CA CYS A 97 13.20 -0.48 -45.77
C CYS A 97 12.43 0.76 -46.27
N LYS A 98 11.79 0.68 -47.44
CA LYS A 98 10.90 1.75 -47.93
C LYS A 98 9.72 2.04 -46.99
N LEU A 99 9.23 1.05 -46.24
CA LEU A 99 8.11 1.24 -45.30
C LEU A 99 8.50 2.14 -44.12
N LEU A 100 9.78 2.18 -43.74
CA LEU A 100 10.30 3.07 -42.70
C LEU A 100 10.25 4.55 -43.11
N ARG A 101 10.01 4.88 -44.38
CA ARG A 101 9.76 6.25 -44.85
C ARG A 101 8.31 6.69 -44.73
N SER A 102 7.40 5.80 -44.32
CA SER A 102 5.99 6.14 -44.17
C SER A 102 5.77 7.21 -43.10
N SER A 103 4.78 8.08 -43.30
CA SER A 103 4.30 9.01 -42.27
C SER A 103 3.66 8.28 -41.08
N ASP A 104 3.19 7.05 -41.27
CA ASP A 104 2.52 6.24 -40.25
C ASP A 104 3.52 5.54 -39.33
N ALA A 105 3.59 5.99 -38.06
CA ALA A 105 4.48 5.44 -37.06
C ALA A 105 4.24 3.94 -36.76
N ASN A 106 3.00 3.46 -36.83
CA ASN A 106 2.68 2.06 -36.58
C ASN A 106 3.19 1.17 -37.73
N LEU A 107 3.15 1.67 -38.97
CA LEU A 107 3.71 0.97 -40.12
C LEU A 107 5.23 0.89 -40.01
N ARG A 108 5.90 1.98 -39.61
CA ARG A 108 7.34 2.00 -39.39
C ARG A 108 7.77 1.00 -38.30
N ALA A 109 7.07 0.99 -37.16
CA ALA A 109 7.37 0.06 -36.07
C ALA A 109 7.20 -1.40 -36.49
N ALA A 110 6.13 -1.73 -37.22
CA ALA A 110 5.92 -3.08 -37.76
C ALA A 110 7.03 -3.47 -38.76
N ALA A 111 7.43 -2.54 -39.65
CA ALA A 111 8.50 -2.79 -40.60
C ALA A 111 9.86 -3.03 -39.91
N ALA A 112 10.20 -2.24 -38.90
CA ALA A 112 11.44 -2.44 -38.12
C ALA A 112 11.46 -3.77 -37.36
N GLN A 113 10.32 -4.20 -36.81
CA GLN A 113 10.21 -5.50 -36.17
C GLN A 113 10.49 -6.65 -37.16
N VAL A 114 9.99 -6.55 -38.39
CA VAL A 114 10.28 -7.54 -39.44
C VAL A 114 11.76 -7.49 -39.82
N LEU A 115 12.31 -6.30 -40.02
CA LEU A 115 13.71 -6.12 -40.41
C LEU A 115 14.70 -6.68 -39.38
N GLY A 116 14.37 -6.60 -38.08
CA GLY A 116 15.17 -7.24 -37.02
C GLY A 116 15.17 -8.78 -37.05
N ARG A 117 14.16 -9.42 -37.68
CA ARG A 117 14.04 -10.90 -37.76
C ARG A 117 14.55 -11.49 -39.07
N VAL A 118 14.38 -10.76 -40.17
CA VAL A 118 14.59 -11.28 -41.54
C VAL A 118 16.01 -11.05 -42.04
N GLY A 119 16.75 -10.13 -41.42
CA GLY A 119 17.85 -9.46 -42.12
C GLY A 119 19.12 -10.28 -42.40
N GLY A 120 19.84 -9.76 -43.41
CA GLY A 120 21.18 -10.13 -43.83
C GLY A 120 21.99 -8.89 -44.25
N ARG A 121 23.15 -9.07 -44.91
CA ARG A 121 24.06 -7.95 -45.28
C ARG A 121 23.37 -6.83 -46.08
N THR A 122 22.48 -7.17 -46.99
CA THR A 122 21.77 -6.19 -47.83
C THR A 122 20.74 -5.37 -47.05
N ALA A 123 20.08 -5.96 -46.04
CA ALA A 123 19.15 -5.21 -45.18
C ALA A 123 19.89 -4.20 -44.32
N LEU A 124 21.08 -4.57 -43.82
CA LEU A 124 21.94 -3.67 -43.05
C LEU A 124 22.45 -2.49 -43.91
N GLN A 125 22.81 -2.74 -45.17
CA GLN A 125 23.22 -1.68 -46.12
C GLN A 125 22.09 -0.68 -46.40
N GLU A 126 20.89 -1.17 -46.69
CA GLU A 126 19.71 -0.32 -46.94
C GLU A 126 19.30 0.50 -45.70
N LEU A 127 19.33 -0.12 -44.52
CA LEU A 127 19.07 0.58 -43.26
C LEU A 127 20.12 1.66 -42.98
N GLY A 128 21.40 1.36 -43.23
CA GLY A 128 22.49 2.34 -43.07
C GLY A 128 22.35 3.53 -44.00
N ALA A 129 21.98 3.31 -45.26
CA ALA A 129 21.71 4.39 -46.21
C ALA A 129 20.56 5.31 -45.73
N GLY A 130 19.50 4.74 -45.16
CA GLY A 130 18.40 5.51 -44.56
C GLY A 130 18.83 6.32 -43.33
N LEU A 131 19.66 5.74 -42.45
CA LEU A 131 20.18 6.43 -41.27
C LEU A 131 21.10 7.62 -41.62
N ALA A 132 21.83 7.54 -42.73
CA ALA A 132 22.69 8.63 -43.20
C ALA A 132 21.92 9.82 -43.81
N GLU A 133 20.65 9.66 -44.18
CA GLU A 133 19.85 10.71 -44.81
C GLU A 133 19.32 11.74 -43.80
N ARG A 134 19.50 13.04 -44.05
CA ARG A 134 18.96 14.09 -43.17
C ARG A 134 17.43 14.06 -43.14
N GLY A 135 16.84 14.16 -41.95
CA GLY A 135 15.37 14.22 -41.79
C GLY A 135 14.63 12.90 -41.99
N TYR A 136 15.34 11.77 -42.04
CA TYR A 136 14.75 10.44 -42.19
C TYR A 136 13.64 10.15 -41.14
N PRO A 137 12.36 10.01 -41.53
CA PRO A 137 11.24 9.90 -40.59
C PRO A 137 11.26 8.68 -39.67
N GLY A 138 11.83 7.56 -40.14
CA GLY A 138 11.90 6.28 -39.42
C GLY A 138 13.21 6.03 -38.68
N ARG A 139 13.98 7.08 -38.37
CA ARG A 139 15.34 6.94 -37.83
C ARG A 139 15.38 6.15 -36.52
N LYS A 140 14.46 6.44 -35.60
CA LYS A 140 14.31 5.72 -34.34
C LYS A 140 14.12 4.21 -34.57
N GLU A 141 13.18 3.85 -35.44
CA GLU A 141 12.86 2.46 -35.76
C GLU A 141 14.01 1.77 -36.51
N ALA A 142 14.72 2.50 -37.38
CA ALA A 142 15.89 2.00 -38.09
C ALA A 142 17.07 1.74 -37.14
N ILE A 143 17.34 2.61 -36.17
CA ILE A 143 18.38 2.39 -35.13
C ILE A 143 18.08 1.09 -34.38
N ASP A 144 16.83 0.90 -33.94
CA ASP A 144 16.41 -0.33 -33.25
C ASP A 144 16.62 -1.57 -34.13
N ALA A 145 16.16 -1.52 -35.39
CA ALA A 145 16.27 -2.64 -36.32
C ALA A 145 17.73 -3.00 -36.61
N VAL A 146 18.60 -2.01 -36.80
CA VAL A 146 20.03 -2.20 -37.09
C VAL A 146 20.74 -2.89 -35.92
N VAL A 147 20.48 -2.47 -34.68
CA VAL A 147 21.10 -3.08 -33.49
C VAL A 147 20.59 -4.50 -33.28
N GLN A 148 19.29 -4.73 -33.41
CA GLN A 148 18.72 -6.08 -33.30
C GLN A 148 19.27 -7.04 -34.37
N LEU A 149 19.50 -6.53 -35.59
CA LEU A 149 20.00 -7.32 -36.70
C LEU A 149 21.49 -7.66 -36.57
N ALA A 150 22.30 -6.69 -36.16
CA ALA A 150 23.75 -6.77 -36.32
C ALA A 150 24.54 -6.85 -35.00
N GLY A 151 23.91 -6.56 -33.86
CA GLY A 151 24.60 -6.41 -32.56
C GLY A 151 25.80 -5.47 -32.71
N HIS A 152 26.96 -5.85 -32.17
CA HIS A 152 28.22 -5.12 -32.37
C HIS A 152 28.56 -4.73 -33.82
N ARG A 153 28.15 -5.51 -34.83
CA ARG A 153 28.41 -5.16 -36.25
C ARG A 153 27.61 -3.95 -36.72
N SER A 154 26.68 -3.41 -35.91
CA SER A 154 26.02 -2.15 -36.18
C SER A 154 26.89 -0.92 -35.93
N ILE A 155 27.97 -1.03 -35.16
CA ILE A 155 28.77 0.12 -34.70
C ILE A 155 29.14 1.07 -35.86
N PRO A 156 29.72 0.61 -36.99
CA PRO A 156 30.07 1.50 -38.10
C PRO A 156 28.86 2.28 -38.64
N VAL A 157 27.73 1.59 -38.82
CA VAL A 157 26.49 2.16 -39.36
C VAL A 157 25.91 3.22 -38.40
N LEU A 158 25.97 2.97 -37.09
CA LEU A 158 25.50 3.93 -36.10
C LEU A 158 26.41 5.16 -36.03
N VAL A 159 27.73 4.95 -36.10
CA VAL A 159 28.73 6.02 -36.06
C VAL A 159 28.60 6.94 -37.27
N ASP A 160 28.42 6.37 -38.47
CA ASP A 160 28.25 7.14 -39.71
C ASP A 160 26.97 8.00 -39.70
N ALA A 161 25.96 7.59 -38.93
CA ALA A 161 24.70 8.33 -38.80
C ALA A 161 24.77 9.49 -37.79
N LEU A 162 25.71 9.49 -36.84
CA LEU A 162 25.79 10.48 -35.76
C LEU A 162 25.78 11.96 -36.22
N PRO A 163 26.48 12.36 -37.30
CA PRO A 163 26.52 13.76 -37.72
C PRO A 163 25.17 14.34 -38.15
N VAL A 164 24.22 13.48 -38.56
CA VAL A 164 22.89 13.87 -39.05
C VAL A 164 21.76 13.58 -38.05
N CYS A 165 22.07 12.95 -36.91
CA CYS A 165 21.13 12.60 -35.85
C CYS A 165 20.78 13.80 -34.95
N ALA A 166 19.52 13.90 -34.53
CA ALA A 166 19.10 14.83 -33.48
C ALA A 166 19.45 14.27 -32.08
N THR A 167 19.40 15.11 -31.04
CA THR A 167 19.68 14.71 -29.65
C THR A 167 18.94 13.43 -29.21
N PRO A 168 17.62 13.25 -29.45
CA PRO A 168 16.92 12.03 -29.04
C PRO A 168 17.45 10.75 -29.72
N ASP A 169 17.89 10.85 -30.97
CA ASP A 169 18.46 9.73 -31.71
C ASP A 169 19.86 9.39 -31.20
N LYS A 170 20.69 10.41 -30.92
CA LYS A 170 22.01 10.24 -30.30
C LYS A 170 21.91 9.56 -28.94
N LEU A 171 20.99 9.99 -28.08
CA LEU A 171 20.75 9.36 -26.77
C LEU A 171 20.32 7.90 -26.91
N ARG A 172 19.53 7.58 -27.94
CA ARG A 172 19.13 6.20 -28.23
C ARG A 172 20.31 5.33 -28.68
N ILE A 173 21.18 5.88 -29.53
CA ILE A 173 22.42 5.22 -29.97
C ILE A 173 23.36 4.99 -28.78
N ILE A 174 23.58 6.01 -27.95
CA ILE A 174 24.40 5.92 -26.73
C ILE A 174 23.95 4.77 -25.83
N ARG A 175 22.64 4.62 -25.62
CA ARG A 175 22.09 3.54 -24.81
C ARG A 175 22.47 2.15 -25.34
N TYR A 176 22.43 1.95 -26.67
CA TYR A 176 22.83 0.67 -27.26
C TYR A 176 24.34 0.47 -27.27
N LEU A 177 25.11 1.53 -27.50
CA LEU A 177 26.57 1.47 -27.47
C LEU A 177 27.11 1.16 -26.06
N GLY A 178 26.41 1.57 -25.00
CA GLY A 178 26.77 1.29 -23.61
C GLY A 178 26.18 0.00 -23.02
N ASP A 179 25.53 -0.82 -23.83
CA ASP A 179 24.90 -2.07 -23.40
C ASP A 179 25.79 -3.27 -23.75
N ALA A 180 26.30 -3.94 -22.71
CA ALA A 180 27.18 -5.09 -22.85
C ALA A 180 26.51 -6.26 -23.60
N HIS A 181 25.18 -6.39 -23.54
CA HIS A 181 24.45 -7.44 -24.25
C HIS A 181 24.67 -7.38 -25.77
N TYR A 182 24.73 -6.18 -26.35
CA TYR A 182 24.93 -6.00 -27.80
C TYR A 182 26.40 -5.83 -28.18
N MET A 183 27.20 -5.19 -27.32
CA MET A 183 28.51 -4.65 -27.67
C MET A 183 29.70 -5.46 -27.13
N ALA A 184 29.49 -6.49 -26.30
CA ALA A 184 30.59 -7.27 -25.71
C ALA A 184 31.60 -7.82 -26.75
N ALA A 185 31.14 -8.20 -27.94
CA ALA A 185 31.99 -8.75 -28.99
C ALA A 185 32.88 -7.71 -29.71
N ASP A 186 32.55 -6.41 -29.65
CA ASP A 186 33.40 -5.31 -30.13
C ASP A 186 33.37 -4.14 -29.15
N ARG A 187 33.85 -4.41 -27.93
CA ARG A 187 33.95 -3.42 -26.84
C ARG A 187 34.80 -2.21 -27.25
N VAL A 188 35.90 -2.44 -27.95
CA VAL A 188 36.84 -1.38 -28.36
C VAL A 188 36.18 -0.43 -29.37
N GLY A 189 35.45 -0.98 -30.35
CA GLY A 189 34.67 -0.19 -31.30
C GLY A 189 33.58 0.64 -30.62
N ALA A 190 32.87 0.05 -29.65
CA ALA A 190 31.83 0.75 -28.90
C ALA A 190 32.39 1.90 -28.04
N LEU A 191 33.50 1.67 -27.33
CA LEU A 191 34.19 2.71 -26.55
C LEU A 191 34.70 3.85 -27.43
N SER A 192 35.28 3.52 -28.60
CA SER A 192 35.72 4.51 -29.58
C SER A 192 34.56 5.38 -30.10
N ALA A 193 33.40 4.76 -30.36
CA ALA A 193 32.19 5.47 -30.77
C ALA A 193 31.64 6.39 -29.66
N LEU A 194 31.60 5.90 -28.40
CA LEU A 194 31.16 6.67 -27.25
C LEU A 194 32.10 7.84 -26.94
N LYS A 195 33.42 7.65 -27.11
CA LYS A 195 34.41 8.73 -26.96
C LYS A 195 34.11 9.94 -27.84
N ARG A 196 33.72 9.72 -29.09
CA ARG A 196 33.31 10.80 -30.01
C ARG A 196 32.07 11.56 -29.52
N LEU A 197 31.17 10.88 -28.82
CA LEU A 197 29.91 11.45 -28.30
C LEU A 197 30.10 12.15 -26.95
N ILE A 198 31.16 11.85 -26.21
CA ILE A 198 31.55 12.59 -25.01
C ILE A 198 31.90 14.05 -25.37
N GLU A 199 32.52 14.26 -26.54
CA GLU A 199 32.91 15.58 -27.06
C GLU A 199 31.76 16.31 -27.79
N ASP A 200 30.51 15.82 -27.70
CA ASP A 200 29.36 16.47 -28.34
C ASP A 200 29.11 17.89 -27.79
N ARG A 201 28.49 18.75 -28.60
CA ARG A 201 28.17 20.13 -28.22
C ARG A 201 27.04 20.20 -27.20
N ASP A 202 26.15 19.19 -27.17
CA ASP A 202 25.06 19.09 -26.22
C ASP A 202 25.53 18.40 -24.93
N PRO A 203 25.60 19.12 -23.78
CA PRO A 203 26.04 18.54 -22.52
C PRO A 203 25.24 17.32 -22.06
N THR A 204 23.98 17.20 -22.50
CA THR A 204 23.10 16.07 -22.20
C THR A 204 23.58 14.79 -22.90
N VAL A 205 24.01 14.94 -24.16
CA VAL A 205 24.58 13.86 -24.97
C VAL A 205 25.93 13.45 -24.37
N SER A 206 26.80 14.41 -24.05
CA SER A 206 28.08 14.15 -23.41
C SER A 206 27.93 13.41 -22.08
N ALA A 207 27.05 13.87 -21.19
CA ALA A 207 26.79 13.23 -19.90
C ALA A 207 26.25 11.80 -20.05
N ALA A 208 25.33 11.57 -20.98
CA ALA A 208 24.83 10.22 -21.28
C ALA A 208 25.92 9.32 -21.85
N ALA A 209 26.78 9.85 -22.74
CA ALA A 209 27.89 9.12 -23.33
C ALA A 209 28.93 8.72 -22.28
N ILE A 210 29.22 9.57 -21.29
CA ILE A 210 30.11 9.21 -20.16
C ILE A 210 29.54 8.01 -19.39
N LYS A 211 28.28 8.05 -19.00
CA LYS A 211 27.65 6.93 -18.26
C LYS A 211 27.68 5.63 -19.06
N ALA A 212 27.33 5.70 -20.35
CA ALA A 212 27.37 4.55 -21.25
C ALA A 212 28.79 4.01 -21.46
N PHE A 213 29.79 4.90 -21.57
CA PHE A 213 31.21 4.53 -21.68
C PHE A 213 31.66 3.75 -20.44
N CYS A 214 31.28 4.21 -19.25
CA CYS A 214 31.68 3.60 -17.98
C CYS A 214 30.99 2.25 -17.69
N ASN A 215 29.95 1.88 -18.44
CA ASN A 215 29.39 0.53 -18.37
C ASN A 215 30.27 -0.52 -19.03
N LEU A 216 31.17 -0.10 -19.94
CA LEU A 216 32.03 -0.99 -20.73
C LEU A 216 33.53 -0.77 -20.48
N ALA A 217 33.89 0.38 -19.91
CA ALA A 217 35.26 0.77 -19.66
C ALA A 217 35.84 0.09 -18.41
N THR A 218 37.14 -0.14 -18.45
CA THR A 218 37.96 -0.48 -17.29
C THR A 218 38.32 0.79 -16.50
N GLU A 219 38.81 0.62 -15.27
CA GLU A 219 39.27 1.75 -14.44
C GLU A 219 40.36 2.57 -15.15
N ASP A 220 41.33 1.93 -15.79
CA ASP A 220 42.41 2.63 -16.51
C ASP A 220 41.87 3.45 -17.68
N GLU A 221 40.98 2.88 -18.50
CA GLU A 221 40.33 3.60 -19.60
C GLU A 221 39.48 4.78 -19.10
N TRP A 222 38.88 4.66 -17.91
CA TRP A 222 38.19 5.78 -17.27
C TRP A 222 39.16 6.90 -16.93
N PHE A 223 40.30 6.59 -16.31
CA PHE A 223 41.28 7.60 -15.94
C PHE A 223 41.92 8.27 -17.16
N ASP A 224 42.13 7.52 -18.23
CA ASP A 224 42.73 8.05 -19.46
C ASP A 224 41.80 8.98 -20.23
N HIS A 225 40.48 8.81 -20.11
CA HIS A 225 39.51 9.48 -20.99
C HIS A 225 38.45 10.32 -20.28
N ILE A 226 38.05 9.97 -19.07
CA ILE A 226 36.99 10.66 -18.31
C ILE A 226 37.57 11.55 -17.22
N SER A 227 38.68 11.16 -16.57
CA SER A 227 39.29 11.96 -15.50
C SER A 227 39.54 13.44 -15.86
N PRO A 228 40.00 13.80 -17.08
CA PRO A 228 40.18 15.21 -17.45
C PRO A 228 38.88 16.04 -17.46
N LEU A 229 37.72 15.38 -17.58
CA LEU A 229 36.41 16.03 -17.67
C LEU A 229 35.84 16.43 -16.32
N ILE A 230 36.41 15.94 -15.21
CA ILE A 230 36.02 16.32 -13.84
C ILE A 230 36.21 17.82 -13.60
N ASP A 231 37.19 18.42 -14.28
CA ASP A 231 37.50 19.85 -14.20
C ASP A 231 36.89 20.66 -15.36
N SER A 232 35.98 20.05 -16.14
CA SER A 232 35.27 20.78 -17.19
C SER A 232 34.31 21.83 -16.61
N GLY A 233 34.07 22.90 -17.37
CA GLY A 233 33.11 23.95 -16.97
C GLY A 233 31.63 23.52 -17.06
N SER A 234 31.34 22.32 -17.56
CA SER A 234 29.99 21.83 -17.80
C SER A 234 29.50 20.99 -16.61
N LYS A 235 28.58 21.55 -15.82
CA LYS A 235 28.04 20.87 -14.63
C LYS A 235 27.48 19.45 -14.91
N PRO A 236 26.67 19.21 -15.97
CA PRO A 236 26.18 17.86 -16.28
C PRO A 236 27.30 16.85 -16.56
N VAL A 237 28.39 17.28 -17.20
CA VAL A 237 29.55 16.46 -17.53
C VAL A 237 30.31 16.09 -16.26
N VAL A 238 30.58 17.06 -15.40
CA VAL A 238 31.28 16.82 -14.12
C VAL A 238 30.48 15.86 -13.24
N LEU A 239 29.16 16.06 -13.11
CA LEU A 239 28.32 15.17 -12.31
C LEU A 239 28.31 13.74 -12.88
N ALA A 240 28.17 13.59 -14.20
CA ALA A 240 28.23 12.27 -14.83
C ALA A 240 29.59 11.56 -14.63
N ALA A 241 30.69 12.31 -14.70
CA ALA A 241 32.02 11.79 -14.42
C ALA A 241 32.15 11.31 -12.97
N ILE A 242 31.71 12.11 -12.00
CA ILE A 242 31.76 11.73 -10.58
C ILE A 242 30.87 10.52 -10.29
N GLU A 243 29.61 10.53 -10.73
CA GLU A 243 28.67 9.42 -10.51
C GLU A 243 29.18 8.11 -11.13
N SER A 244 29.88 8.19 -12.27
CA SER A 244 30.42 7.00 -12.93
C SER A 244 31.54 6.30 -12.16
N LEU A 245 32.18 6.98 -11.20
CA LEU A 245 33.19 6.37 -10.32
C LEU A 245 32.59 5.30 -9.41
N ALA A 246 31.26 5.28 -9.21
CA ALA A 246 30.58 4.23 -8.46
C ALA A 246 30.82 2.82 -9.02
N ASN A 247 31.17 2.70 -10.30
CA ASN A 247 31.46 1.43 -10.96
C ASN A 247 32.81 0.82 -10.52
N TYR A 248 33.66 1.58 -9.83
CA TYR A 248 35.01 1.17 -9.47
C TYR A 248 35.24 1.33 -7.97
N SER A 249 35.84 0.33 -7.34
CA SER A 249 36.12 0.33 -5.90
C SER A 249 37.63 0.18 -5.67
N SER A 250 38.38 1.27 -5.87
CA SER A 250 39.84 1.32 -5.72
C SER A 250 40.29 2.49 -4.83
N PRO A 251 41.48 2.40 -4.19
CA PRO A 251 42.03 3.53 -3.44
C PRO A 251 42.21 4.79 -4.28
N ARG A 252 42.56 4.64 -5.56
CA ARG A 252 42.76 5.73 -6.51
C ARG A 252 41.46 6.53 -6.71
N VAL A 253 40.34 5.83 -6.84
CA VAL A 253 39.00 6.42 -6.96
C VAL A 253 38.63 7.20 -5.69
N VAL A 254 38.86 6.61 -4.51
CA VAL A 254 38.58 7.26 -3.23
C VAL A 254 39.40 8.54 -3.07
N THR A 255 40.68 8.55 -3.49
CA THR A 255 41.51 9.76 -3.47
C THR A 255 40.94 10.89 -4.33
N VAL A 256 40.45 10.58 -5.53
CA VAL A 256 39.81 11.56 -6.42
C VAL A 256 38.55 12.14 -5.78
N LEU A 257 37.67 11.28 -5.27
CA LEU A 257 36.44 11.68 -4.60
C LEU A 257 36.73 12.58 -3.38
N HIS A 258 37.74 12.23 -2.58
CA HIS A 258 38.16 13.03 -1.44
C HIS A 258 38.65 14.42 -1.85
N GLY A 259 39.48 14.51 -2.89
CA GLY A 259 39.92 15.79 -3.43
C GLY A 259 38.76 16.67 -3.88
N ARG A 260 37.77 16.10 -4.55
CA ARG A 260 36.58 16.84 -5.03
C ARG A 260 35.61 17.22 -3.91
N LEU A 261 35.50 16.43 -2.86
CA LEU A 261 34.74 16.81 -1.67
C LEU A 261 35.25 18.14 -1.09
N ARG A 262 36.58 18.32 -1.04
CA ARG A 262 37.21 19.53 -0.48
C ARG A 262 37.09 20.74 -1.40
N SER A 263 37.42 20.59 -2.68
CA SER A 263 37.60 21.73 -3.60
C SER A 263 36.36 22.11 -4.42
N ALA A 264 35.39 21.20 -4.59
CA ALA A 264 34.27 21.43 -5.51
C ALA A 264 33.07 22.16 -4.87
N GLY A 265 32.16 22.67 -5.70
CA GLY A 265 30.91 23.28 -5.22
C GLY A 265 29.92 22.26 -4.64
N LYS A 266 28.93 22.75 -3.88
CA LYS A 266 27.92 21.94 -3.16
C LYS A 266 27.32 20.77 -3.97
N ALA A 267 26.90 21.01 -5.21
CA ALA A 267 26.28 19.97 -6.05
C ALA A 267 27.23 18.78 -6.32
N VAL A 268 28.52 19.06 -6.54
CA VAL A 268 29.53 18.03 -6.76
C VAL A 268 29.84 17.30 -5.46
N ARG A 269 29.91 18.01 -4.32
CA ARG A 269 30.10 17.40 -3.00
C ARG A 269 28.99 16.40 -2.67
N LEU A 270 27.73 16.76 -2.93
CA LEU A 270 26.61 15.84 -2.73
C LEU A 270 26.71 14.62 -3.67
N ALA A 271 27.06 14.81 -4.94
CA ALA A 271 27.28 13.70 -5.86
C ALA A 271 28.44 12.78 -5.43
N VAL A 272 29.50 13.34 -4.84
CA VAL A 272 30.59 12.55 -4.22
C VAL A 272 30.03 11.69 -3.09
N LEU A 273 29.21 12.24 -2.19
CA LEU A 273 28.62 11.46 -1.10
C LEU A 273 27.71 10.32 -1.60
N GLU A 274 26.90 10.55 -2.64
CA GLU A 274 26.13 9.48 -3.29
C GLU A 274 27.02 8.40 -3.90
N THR A 275 28.14 8.82 -4.50
CA THR A 275 29.11 7.90 -5.11
C THR A 275 29.78 7.04 -4.03
N LEU A 276 30.15 7.63 -2.88
CA LEU A 276 30.72 6.89 -1.74
C LEU A 276 29.72 5.89 -1.15
N LEU A 277 28.43 6.25 -1.08
CA LEU A 277 27.36 5.35 -0.66
C LEU A 277 27.24 4.14 -1.61
N ALA A 278 27.36 4.38 -2.91
CA ALA A 278 27.30 3.32 -3.92
C ALA A 278 28.51 2.37 -3.83
N ILE A 279 29.73 2.89 -3.63
CA ILE A 279 30.95 2.11 -3.40
C ILE A 279 30.80 1.24 -2.15
N GLY A 280 30.45 1.87 -1.03
CA GLY A 280 29.96 1.20 0.19
C GLY A 280 30.90 0.18 0.84
N ASP A 281 32.22 0.42 0.79
CA ASP A 281 33.25 -0.35 1.51
C ASP A 281 34.03 0.51 2.51
N ASP A 282 34.82 -0.10 3.40
CA ASP A 282 35.52 0.58 4.50
C ASP A 282 36.44 1.73 4.08
N ARG A 283 36.93 1.74 2.82
CA ARG A 283 37.86 2.77 2.33
C ARG A 283 37.20 4.14 2.20
N VAL A 284 35.87 4.20 2.15
CA VAL A 284 35.13 5.47 2.08
C VAL A 284 35.05 6.19 3.43
N LEU A 285 35.27 5.47 4.54
CA LEU A 285 35.10 6.02 5.89
C LEU A 285 35.92 7.28 6.17
N PRO A 286 37.23 7.37 5.84
CA PRO A 286 38.00 8.58 6.10
C PRO A 286 37.44 9.80 5.37
N VAL A 287 36.89 9.61 4.16
CA VAL A 287 36.30 10.68 3.36
C VAL A 287 34.98 11.15 3.95
N LEU A 288 34.14 10.21 4.41
CA LEU A 288 32.88 10.54 5.08
C LEU A 288 33.12 11.24 6.43
N VAL A 289 34.14 10.82 7.18
CA VAL A 289 34.52 11.49 8.44
C VAL A 289 34.98 12.92 8.18
N ASP A 290 35.78 13.16 7.14
CA ASP A 290 36.17 14.52 6.72
C ASP A 290 34.95 15.37 6.35
N ALA A 291 33.95 14.77 5.70
CA ALA A 291 32.71 15.44 5.32
C ALA A 291 31.83 15.85 6.52
N LEU A 292 31.90 15.14 7.65
CA LEU A 292 31.14 15.49 8.87
C LEU A 292 31.58 16.81 9.50
N SER A 293 32.83 17.22 9.25
CA SER A 293 33.44 18.45 9.75
C SER A 293 33.36 19.61 8.75
N HIS A 294 32.60 19.46 7.67
CA HIS A 294 32.50 20.44 6.60
C HIS A 294 31.60 21.63 6.98
N ASP A 295 31.93 22.88 6.60
CA ASP A 295 31.14 24.06 7.00
C ASP A 295 29.68 24.08 6.49
N ASP A 296 29.43 23.54 5.29
CA ASP A 296 28.10 23.42 4.68
C ASP A 296 27.23 22.35 5.39
N LEU A 297 26.19 22.80 6.12
CA LEU A 297 25.26 21.96 6.87
C LEU A 297 24.65 20.81 6.05
N PRO A 298 24.07 21.05 4.85
CA PRO A 298 23.62 19.98 3.95
C PRO A 298 24.66 18.90 3.65
N VAL A 299 25.94 19.26 3.49
CA VAL A 299 27.00 18.27 3.24
C VAL A 299 27.24 17.41 4.47
N ARG A 300 27.30 18.02 5.67
CA ARG A 300 27.44 17.29 6.94
C ARG A 300 26.28 16.33 7.18
N ALA A 301 25.05 16.81 7.02
CA ALA A 301 23.85 16.02 7.22
C ALA A 301 23.84 14.82 6.27
N ARG A 302 24.14 15.04 4.99
CA ARG A 302 24.19 13.95 4.02
C ARG A 302 25.31 12.95 4.31
N ALA A 303 26.49 13.42 4.73
CA ALA A 303 27.59 12.52 5.11
C ALA A 303 27.22 11.61 6.29
N ALA A 304 26.50 12.15 7.27
CA ALA A 304 26.00 11.39 8.40
C ALA A 304 24.95 10.35 8.01
N GLU A 305 24.01 10.73 7.15
CA GLU A 305 23.02 9.79 6.59
C GLU A 305 23.71 8.65 5.84
N VAL A 306 24.71 8.95 5.01
CA VAL A 306 25.47 7.95 4.28
C VAL A 306 26.19 7.00 5.24
N LEU A 307 26.84 7.52 6.29
CA LEU A 307 27.48 6.69 7.32
C LEU A 307 26.48 5.79 8.05
N ALA A 308 25.32 6.33 8.45
CA ALA A 308 24.27 5.57 9.11
C ALA A 308 23.72 4.47 8.19
N GLU A 309 23.50 4.76 6.91
CA GLU A 309 23.00 3.81 5.92
C GLU A 309 23.99 2.68 5.64
N LEU A 310 25.29 2.98 5.52
CA LEU A 310 26.34 1.98 5.37
C LEU A 310 26.44 1.07 6.62
N GLY A 311 26.33 1.66 7.81
CA GLY A 311 26.31 0.92 9.07
C GLY A 311 25.08 0.03 9.22
N ALA A 312 23.89 0.51 8.84
CA ALA A 312 22.64 -0.25 8.92
C ALA A 312 22.63 -1.46 7.95
N ARG A 313 23.20 -1.28 6.75
CA ARG A 313 23.40 -2.36 5.76
C ARG A 313 24.41 -3.42 6.22
N GLY A 314 25.20 -3.15 7.27
CA GLY A 314 26.22 -4.06 7.78
C GLY A 314 27.41 -4.26 6.84
N LYS A 315 27.56 -3.40 5.83
CA LYS A 315 28.66 -3.47 4.84
C LYS A 315 29.99 -2.95 5.39
N VAL A 316 29.91 -2.08 6.40
CA VAL A 316 31.05 -1.35 6.97
C VAL A 316 30.93 -1.34 8.49
N GLU A 317 32.01 -1.67 9.19
CA GLU A 317 32.06 -1.63 10.65
C GLU A 317 32.27 -0.18 11.13
N ILE A 318 31.17 0.51 11.46
CA ILE A 318 31.23 1.92 11.86
C ILE A 318 31.44 2.16 13.36
N ALA A 319 31.45 1.12 14.19
CA ALA A 319 31.49 1.26 15.64
C ALA A 319 32.72 2.06 16.10
N ARG A 320 33.92 1.72 15.59
CA ARG A 320 35.16 2.45 15.90
C ARG A 320 35.11 3.91 15.48
N THR A 321 34.51 4.20 14.33
CA THR A 321 34.34 5.56 13.80
C THR A 321 33.40 6.37 14.68
N VAL A 322 32.24 5.81 15.05
CA VAL A 322 31.30 6.43 15.99
C VAL A 322 31.97 6.73 17.33
N LEU A 323 32.69 5.76 17.90
CA LEU A 323 33.42 5.93 19.16
C LEU A 323 34.48 7.02 19.12
N TRP A 324 35.05 7.29 17.95
CA TRP A 324 35.97 8.41 17.76
C TRP A 324 35.21 9.73 17.68
N LEU A 325 34.12 9.80 16.91
CA LEU A 325 33.29 11.01 16.75
C LEU A 325 32.67 11.46 18.08
N LEU A 326 32.28 10.52 18.94
CA LEU A 326 31.72 10.81 20.27
C LEU A 326 32.72 11.54 21.19
N ARG A 327 34.03 11.52 20.90
CA ARG A 327 35.06 12.24 21.66
C ARG A 327 35.34 13.64 21.13
N SER A 328 34.61 14.09 20.11
CA SER A 328 34.80 15.41 19.53
C SER A 328 34.47 16.51 20.53
N THR A 329 35.25 17.60 20.52
CA THR A 329 34.92 18.81 21.26
C THR A 329 33.75 19.57 20.64
N ASP A 330 33.49 19.37 19.34
CA ASP A 330 32.35 19.95 18.64
C ASP A 330 31.06 19.21 19.03
N THR A 331 30.16 19.92 19.70
CA THR A 331 28.85 19.42 20.11
C THR A 331 28.05 18.87 18.92
N GLY A 332 28.01 19.57 17.78
CA GLY A 332 27.30 19.13 16.58
C GLY A 332 27.83 17.81 16.02
N VAL A 333 29.14 17.55 16.13
CA VAL A 333 29.73 16.26 15.77
C VAL A 333 29.33 15.16 16.75
N ARG A 334 29.36 15.43 18.07
CA ARG A 334 28.88 14.46 19.09
C ARG A 334 27.41 14.11 18.88
N ARG A 335 26.58 15.12 18.62
CA ARG A 335 25.15 14.97 18.29
C ARG A 335 24.93 14.01 17.14
N MET A 336 25.62 14.26 16.02
CA MET A 336 25.53 13.42 14.84
C MET A 336 26.02 11.98 15.10
N ALA A 337 27.08 11.83 15.90
CA ALA A 337 27.61 10.53 16.27
C ALA A 337 26.60 9.69 17.05
N VAL A 338 25.81 10.31 17.94
CA VAL A 338 24.73 9.62 18.67
C VAL A 338 23.63 9.16 17.72
N ASP A 339 23.21 10.00 16.77
CA ASP A 339 22.20 9.63 15.77
C ASP A 339 22.67 8.47 14.87
N ILE A 340 23.94 8.49 14.47
CA ILE A 340 24.56 7.38 13.73
C ILE A 340 24.60 6.12 14.60
N ALA A 341 24.99 6.24 15.88
CA ALA A 341 25.09 5.11 16.81
C ALA A 341 23.76 4.37 16.98
N GLN A 342 22.64 5.11 17.04
CA GLN A 342 21.30 4.53 17.19
C GLN A 342 20.90 3.65 16.00
N ARG A 343 21.35 3.99 14.79
CA ARG A 343 21.03 3.27 13.53
C ARG A 343 22.08 2.24 13.14
N ALA A 344 23.23 2.26 13.79
CA ALA A 344 24.34 1.36 13.52
C ALA A 344 24.04 -0.07 14.01
N ARG A 345 24.48 -1.07 13.25
CA ARG A 345 24.65 -2.42 13.81
C ARG A 345 25.86 -2.42 14.75
N ASP A 346 25.69 -2.92 15.97
CA ASP A 346 26.77 -3.09 16.95
C ASP A 346 26.83 -4.56 17.44
N PRO A 347 27.35 -5.49 16.61
CA PRO A 347 27.40 -6.91 16.96
C PRO A 347 28.20 -7.19 18.24
N GLY A 348 29.19 -6.34 18.54
CA GLY A 348 30.05 -6.47 19.71
C GLY A 348 29.49 -5.82 20.98
N SER A 349 28.33 -5.14 20.93
CA SER A 349 27.79 -4.37 22.05
C SER A 349 28.82 -3.38 22.64
N THR A 350 29.61 -2.75 21.78
CA THR A 350 30.73 -1.88 22.13
C THR A 350 30.34 -0.40 22.26
N LEU A 351 29.21 0.00 21.68
CA LEU A 351 28.77 1.40 21.63
C LEU A 351 28.07 1.83 22.92
N TRP A 352 27.17 1.00 23.45
CA TRP A 352 26.37 1.38 24.61
C TRP A 352 27.21 1.72 25.86
N PRO A 353 28.34 1.06 26.20
CA PRO A 353 29.13 1.44 27.37
C PRO A 353 29.71 2.85 27.25
N ARG A 354 30.04 3.28 26.03
CA ARG A 354 30.57 4.63 25.76
C ARG A 354 29.48 5.67 25.66
N LEU A 355 28.33 5.33 25.08
CA LEU A 355 27.14 6.19 25.15
C LEU A 355 26.73 6.42 26.62
N PHE A 356 26.86 5.41 27.47
CA PHE A 356 26.55 5.53 28.89
C PHE A 356 27.40 6.58 29.61
N GLU A 357 28.69 6.71 29.27
CA GLU A 357 29.57 7.77 29.80
C GLU A 357 29.07 9.18 29.42
N LEU A 358 28.42 9.31 28.27
CA LEU A 358 27.87 10.59 27.77
C LEU A 358 26.54 11.00 28.41
N LEU A 359 25.97 10.20 29.32
CA LEU A 359 24.92 10.71 30.21
C LEU A 359 25.43 11.85 31.11
N ARG A 360 26.75 12.00 31.24
CA ARG A 360 27.41 13.12 31.92
C ARG A 360 27.96 14.20 30.96
N ASP A 361 27.56 14.20 29.68
CA ASP A 361 27.98 15.24 28.73
C ASP A 361 27.52 16.62 29.23
N GLU A 362 28.26 17.68 28.90
CA GLU A 362 27.89 19.06 29.26
C GLU A 362 26.63 19.53 28.53
N ASP A 363 26.42 19.08 27.29
CA ASP A 363 25.31 19.49 26.44
C ASP A 363 24.05 18.68 26.75
N TRP A 364 22.97 19.38 27.05
CA TRP A 364 21.71 18.74 27.45
C TRP A 364 21.09 17.89 26.34
N TRP A 365 21.21 18.30 25.07
CA TRP A 365 20.61 17.62 23.93
C TRP A 365 21.36 16.32 23.64
N VAL A 366 22.70 16.31 23.81
CA VAL A 366 23.51 15.10 23.71
C VAL A 366 23.04 14.06 24.73
N ARG A 367 22.84 14.45 26.00
CA ARG A 367 22.34 13.54 27.06
C ARG A 367 20.97 12.93 26.70
N GLU A 368 20.06 13.74 26.16
CA GLU A 368 18.72 13.30 25.76
C GLU A 368 18.76 12.28 24.61
N ARG A 369 19.56 12.53 23.56
CA ARG A 369 19.70 11.56 22.45
C ARG A 369 20.45 10.31 22.86
N VAL A 370 21.41 10.43 23.77
CA VAL A 370 22.11 9.30 24.38
C VAL A 370 21.11 8.39 25.09
N ALA A 371 20.16 8.96 25.87
CA ALA A 371 19.09 8.18 26.50
C ALA A 371 18.28 7.37 25.47
N ASP A 372 17.88 7.99 24.35
CA ASP A 372 17.14 7.32 23.27
C ASP A 372 17.96 6.17 22.63
N ALA A 373 19.24 6.42 22.38
CA ALA A 373 20.15 5.44 21.80
C ALA A 373 20.40 4.26 22.77
N LEU A 374 20.56 4.52 24.07
CA LEU A 374 20.78 3.50 25.09
C LEU A 374 19.57 2.57 25.25
N ILE A 375 18.35 3.11 25.24
CA ILE A 375 17.12 2.30 25.28
C ILE A 375 17.08 1.34 24.07
N SER A 376 17.42 1.85 22.89
CA SER A 376 17.41 1.09 21.63
C SER A 376 18.48 0.00 21.60
N LEU A 377 19.67 0.25 22.16
CA LEU A 377 20.84 -0.64 22.04
C LEU A 377 20.99 -1.67 23.16
N ALA A 378 20.63 -1.32 24.41
CA ALA A 378 20.96 -2.13 25.59
C ALA A 378 19.74 -2.76 26.28
N GLY A 379 18.55 -2.18 26.14
CA GLY A 379 17.32 -2.66 26.76
C GLY A 379 17.45 -2.96 28.27
N ALA A 380 16.88 -4.07 28.72
CA ALA A 380 16.82 -4.44 30.15
C ALA A 380 18.19 -4.72 30.81
N ARG A 381 19.25 -5.01 30.03
CA ARG A 381 20.61 -5.24 30.57
C ARG A 381 21.19 -4.00 31.24
N MET A 382 20.63 -2.83 30.92
CA MET A 382 21.09 -1.54 31.39
C MET A 382 20.63 -1.20 32.82
N LEU A 383 19.56 -1.82 33.31
CA LEU A 383 18.93 -1.43 34.59
C LEU A 383 19.94 -1.42 35.75
N GLY A 384 20.77 -2.46 35.86
CA GLY A 384 21.79 -2.55 36.93
C GLY A 384 22.89 -1.48 36.85
N HIS A 385 23.13 -0.90 35.67
CA HIS A 385 24.07 0.21 35.49
C HIS A 385 23.42 1.55 35.82
N LEU A 386 22.18 1.77 35.35
CA LEU A 386 21.41 2.99 35.65
C LEU A 386 21.12 3.14 37.14
N VAL A 387 20.82 2.03 37.84
CA VAL A 387 20.64 2.02 39.30
C VAL A 387 21.85 2.60 40.02
N ARG A 388 23.08 2.33 39.56
CA ARG A 388 24.30 2.90 40.18
C ARG A 388 24.46 4.39 39.92
N LEU A 389 23.89 4.91 38.82
CA LEU A 389 23.89 6.35 38.55
C LEU A 389 22.91 7.12 39.44
N LEU A 390 22.00 6.44 40.13
CA LEU A 390 21.14 7.08 41.14
C LEU A 390 21.91 7.45 42.42
N ASP A 391 23.16 7.02 42.56
CA ASP A 391 24.06 7.46 43.63
C ASP A 391 25.06 8.54 43.14
N ASP A 392 24.89 9.08 41.93
CA ASP A 392 25.80 10.08 41.35
C ASP A 392 25.72 11.42 42.12
N PRO A 393 26.84 12.11 42.39
CA PRO A 393 26.83 13.39 43.09
C PRO A 393 26.05 14.49 42.36
N LEU A 394 25.94 14.43 41.03
CA LEU A 394 25.25 15.43 40.23
C LEU A 394 23.76 15.09 40.09
N PRO A 395 22.83 15.93 40.60
CA PRO A 395 21.39 15.69 40.49
C PRO A 395 20.91 15.52 39.05
N THR A 396 21.48 16.28 38.12
CA THR A 396 21.16 16.18 36.69
C THR A 396 21.40 14.77 36.15
N VAL A 397 22.48 14.09 36.56
CA VAL A 397 22.82 12.74 36.10
C VAL A 397 21.83 11.72 36.68
N ARG A 398 21.51 11.84 37.98
CA ARG A 398 20.50 11.01 38.64
C ARG A 398 19.14 11.15 37.95
N MET A 399 18.72 12.36 37.64
CA MET A 399 17.47 12.65 36.92
C MET A 399 17.41 11.95 35.55
N PHE A 400 18.47 12.02 34.75
CA PHE A 400 18.52 11.31 33.46
C PHE A 400 18.49 9.79 33.65
N ALA A 401 19.15 9.26 34.69
CA ALA A 401 19.07 7.84 35.00
C ALA A 401 17.63 7.42 35.36
N VAL A 402 16.92 8.21 36.17
CA VAL A 402 15.50 7.99 36.48
C VAL A 402 14.63 8.02 35.22
N ASP A 403 14.84 9.00 34.33
CA ASP A 403 14.11 9.14 33.07
C ASP A 403 14.26 7.90 32.18
N VAL A 404 15.51 7.45 31.98
CA VAL A 404 15.80 6.24 31.21
C VAL A 404 15.19 5.00 31.88
N ILE A 405 15.28 4.88 33.20
CA ILE A 405 14.69 3.76 33.95
C ILE A 405 13.16 3.72 33.75
N GLY A 406 12.48 4.86 33.85
CA GLY A 406 11.03 4.95 33.63
C GLY A 406 10.63 4.53 32.21
N ARG A 407 11.38 5.01 31.21
CA ARG A 407 11.15 4.69 29.78
C ARG A 407 11.49 3.24 29.42
N LEU A 408 12.40 2.59 30.13
CA LEU A 408 12.67 1.16 29.98
C LEU A 408 11.47 0.30 30.42
N GLY A 409 10.65 0.77 31.36
CA GLY A 409 9.43 0.10 31.80
C GLY A 409 9.65 -1.24 32.49
N ASP A 410 10.85 -1.55 33.02
CA ASP A 410 11.13 -2.81 33.72
C ASP A 410 10.50 -2.78 35.13
N PRO A 411 9.53 -3.67 35.46
CA PRO A 411 8.89 -3.71 36.77
C PRO A 411 9.85 -3.90 37.95
N LYS A 412 11.05 -4.45 37.72
CA LYS A 412 12.10 -4.59 38.75
C LYS A 412 12.62 -3.24 39.24
N ALA A 413 12.43 -2.17 38.46
CA ALA A 413 12.83 -0.82 38.82
C ALA A 413 11.93 -0.18 39.88
N LEU A 414 10.72 -0.70 40.12
CA LEU A 414 9.77 -0.07 41.04
C LEU A 414 10.39 0.24 42.40
N GLY A 415 11.08 -0.74 42.99
CA GLY A 415 11.67 -0.58 44.32
C GLY A 415 12.75 0.51 44.39
N VAL A 416 13.53 0.69 43.33
CA VAL A 416 14.54 1.76 43.29
C VAL A 416 13.90 3.13 43.05
N LEU A 417 12.93 3.21 42.14
CA LEU A 417 12.22 4.46 41.84
C LEU A 417 11.46 4.97 43.07
N VAL A 418 10.79 4.07 43.81
CA VAL A 418 10.13 4.41 45.07
C VAL A 418 11.16 4.97 46.05
N ARG A 419 12.29 4.28 46.29
CA ARG A 419 13.36 4.81 47.16
C ARG A 419 13.80 6.21 46.74
N THR A 420 14.12 6.42 45.46
CA THR A 420 14.54 7.72 44.93
C THR A 420 13.48 8.79 45.16
N ALA A 421 12.21 8.51 44.90
CA ALA A 421 11.12 9.46 45.16
C ALA A 421 10.99 9.83 46.65
N MET A 422 11.32 8.90 47.55
CA MET A 422 11.18 9.06 49.00
C MET A 422 12.40 9.71 49.67
N GLU A 423 13.61 9.44 49.18
CA GLU A 423 14.86 9.63 49.93
C GLU A 423 15.90 10.53 49.23
N ASP A 424 15.77 10.84 47.93
CA ASP A 424 16.76 11.68 47.23
C ASP A 424 16.79 13.10 47.82
N GLU A 425 17.96 13.75 47.81
CA GLU A 425 18.14 15.10 48.36
C GLU A 425 17.60 16.19 47.42
N ASP A 426 17.59 15.94 46.11
CA ASP A 426 17.20 16.92 45.10
C ASP A 426 15.72 16.80 44.72
N TRP A 427 15.01 17.92 44.81
CA TRP A 427 13.56 17.94 44.59
C TRP A 427 13.16 17.51 43.16
N TRP A 428 13.98 17.83 42.15
CA TRP A 428 13.66 17.56 40.75
C TRP A 428 13.85 16.09 40.41
N VAL A 429 14.87 15.45 40.99
CA VAL A 429 15.10 14.01 40.87
C VAL A 429 13.92 13.22 41.47
N ARG A 430 13.42 13.66 42.63
CA ARG A 430 12.27 13.02 43.29
C ARG A 430 11.00 13.13 42.48
N GLU A 431 10.69 14.31 41.96
CA GLU A 431 9.54 14.53 41.07
C GLU A 431 9.63 13.64 39.83
N ARG A 432 10.79 13.61 39.17
CA ARG A 432 11.01 12.75 38.00
C ARG A 432 10.87 11.26 38.33
N ALA A 433 11.22 10.85 39.56
CA ALA A 433 11.01 9.47 40.00
C ALA A 433 9.53 9.13 40.16
N MET A 434 8.70 10.09 40.59
CA MET A 434 7.24 9.92 40.63
C MET A 434 6.63 9.84 39.24
N ASP A 435 7.11 10.64 38.28
CA ASP A 435 6.75 10.53 36.87
C ASP A 435 7.09 9.14 36.30
N ALA A 436 8.29 8.65 36.60
CA ALA A 436 8.73 7.33 36.16
C ALA A 436 7.90 6.19 36.79
N ILE A 437 7.50 6.33 38.05
CA ILE A 437 6.59 5.41 38.74
C ILE A 437 5.21 5.41 38.04
N ALA A 438 4.66 6.58 37.73
CA ALA A 438 3.39 6.69 37.03
C ALA A 438 3.47 6.10 35.61
N ALA A 439 4.57 6.32 34.89
CA ALA A 439 4.81 5.74 33.57
C ALA A 439 4.94 4.21 33.61
N LEU A 440 5.47 3.64 34.70
CA LEU A 440 5.54 2.20 34.90
C LEU A 440 4.15 1.56 35.07
N GLY A 441 3.16 2.33 35.57
CA GLY A 441 1.78 1.87 35.72
C GLY A 441 1.55 0.86 36.85
N ASP A 442 2.52 0.68 37.76
CA ASP A 442 2.45 -0.32 38.81
C ASP A 442 1.77 0.23 40.08
N THR A 443 0.53 -0.22 40.35
CA THR A 443 -0.28 0.24 41.48
C THR A 443 0.30 -0.13 42.85
N ARG A 444 1.28 -1.03 42.93
CA ARG A 444 2.02 -1.31 44.19
C ARG A 444 2.77 -0.09 44.70
N ALA A 445 3.01 0.92 43.86
CA ALA A 445 3.61 2.19 44.27
C ALA A 445 2.66 3.11 45.06
N ALA A 446 1.34 2.94 44.90
CA ALA A 446 0.32 3.86 45.41
C ALA A 446 0.40 4.11 46.94
N PRO A 447 0.66 3.11 47.81
CA PRO A 447 0.84 3.35 49.25
C PRO A 447 2.03 4.27 49.58
N TYR A 448 3.09 4.26 48.76
CA TYR A 448 4.28 5.08 48.95
C TYR A 448 4.03 6.52 48.51
N LEU A 449 3.36 6.73 47.38
CA LEU A 449 2.90 8.05 46.94
C LEU A 449 1.94 8.67 47.97
N ALA A 450 0.98 7.87 48.47
CA ALA A 450 0.08 8.25 49.57
C ALA A 450 0.82 8.63 50.87
N ARG A 451 2.01 8.05 51.11
CA ARG A 451 2.87 8.43 52.23
C ARG A 451 3.55 9.78 51.98
N ILE A 452 4.08 10.02 50.78
CA ILE A 452 4.68 11.31 50.39
C ILE A 452 3.66 12.44 50.52
N ILE A 453 2.44 12.27 50.00
CA ILE A 453 1.35 13.26 50.10
C ILE A 453 1.14 13.73 51.55
N ARG A 454 1.15 12.79 52.50
CA ARG A 454 0.93 13.08 53.93
C ARG A 454 2.15 13.66 54.64
N GLN A 455 3.36 13.24 54.29
CA GLN A 455 4.57 13.51 55.06
C GLN A 455 5.41 14.66 54.48
N ASP A 456 5.29 14.95 53.19
CA ASP A 456 6.13 15.92 52.49
C ASP A 456 5.29 16.95 51.73
N PRO A 457 5.12 18.17 52.29
CA PRO A 457 4.39 19.24 51.63
C PRO A 457 5.00 19.67 50.29
N GLY A 458 6.33 19.64 50.15
CA GLY A 458 7.04 20.10 48.95
C GLY A 458 6.85 19.17 47.75
N MET A 459 6.61 17.88 48.00
CA MET A 459 6.37 16.86 46.96
C MET A 459 4.90 16.47 46.79
N ARG A 460 4.00 17.10 47.54
CA ARG A 460 2.60 16.69 47.59
C ARG A 460 1.91 16.74 46.23
N ILE A 461 2.16 17.80 45.46
CA ILE A 461 1.54 18.00 44.13
C ILE A 461 2.02 16.92 43.14
N ALA A 462 3.34 16.69 43.05
CA ALA A 462 3.92 15.66 42.18
C ALA A 462 3.41 14.25 42.55
N ALA A 463 3.29 13.96 43.85
CA ALA A 463 2.76 12.68 44.31
C ALA A 463 1.26 12.52 44.02
N LEU A 464 0.46 13.59 44.07
CA LEU A 464 -0.95 13.60 43.67
C LEU A 464 -1.11 13.36 42.16
N ASP A 465 -0.29 14.01 41.33
CA ASP A 465 -0.30 13.79 39.87
C ASP A 465 0.03 12.32 39.54
N ALA A 466 1.12 11.80 40.10
CA ALA A 466 1.52 10.41 39.89
C ALA A 466 0.45 9.41 40.37
N LEU A 467 -0.19 9.67 41.51
CA LEU A 467 -1.26 8.82 42.05
C LEU A 467 -2.52 8.86 41.17
N GLY A 468 -2.84 10.02 40.60
CA GLY A 468 -3.93 10.19 39.64
C GLY A 468 -3.67 9.45 38.33
N ARG A 469 -2.45 9.55 37.79
CA ARG A 469 -2.02 8.81 36.58
C ARG A 469 -2.02 7.29 36.76
N LEU A 470 -1.73 6.80 37.98
CA LEU A 470 -1.89 5.38 38.34
C LEU A 470 -3.35 4.95 38.52
N LYS A 471 -4.31 5.89 38.52
CA LYS A 471 -5.75 5.66 38.75
C LYS A 471 -6.00 4.85 40.04
N ALA A 472 -5.30 5.18 41.11
CA ALA A 472 -5.36 4.45 42.37
C ALA A 472 -6.61 4.83 43.20
N THR A 473 -7.79 4.43 42.73
CA THR A 473 -9.11 4.78 43.30
C THR A 473 -9.27 4.42 44.78
N SER A 474 -8.58 3.39 45.27
CA SER A 474 -8.58 3.03 46.70
C SER A 474 -8.08 4.15 47.63
N PHE A 475 -7.40 5.16 47.10
CA PHE A 475 -6.92 6.33 47.84
C PHE A 475 -7.78 7.59 47.61
N ALA A 476 -8.83 7.54 46.80
CA ALA A 476 -9.72 8.66 46.54
C ALA A 476 -10.30 9.29 47.83
N PRO A 477 -10.73 8.53 48.87
CA PRO A 477 -11.18 9.12 50.13
C PRO A 477 -10.11 9.91 50.90
N MET A 478 -8.83 9.51 50.76
CA MET A 478 -7.71 10.25 51.36
C MET A 478 -7.45 11.55 50.60
N VAL A 479 -7.48 11.50 49.26
CA VAL A 479 -7.28 12.67 48.40
C VAL A 479 -8.44 13.67 48.55
N SER A 480 -9.68 13.21 48.70
CA SER A 480 -10.84 14.10 48.92
C SER A 480 -10.71 14.93 50.20
N GLY A 481 -10.02 14.42 51.22
CA GLY A 481 -9.72 15.18 52.43
C GLY A 481 -8.85 16.42 52.18
N LEU A 482 -8.07 16.45 51.10
CA LEU A 482 -7.21 17.57 50.72
C LEU A 482 -7.95 18.68 49.97
N LEU A 483 -9.21 18.48 49.60
CA LEU A 483 -10.05 19.55 49.02
C LEU A 483 -10.29 20.70 50.00
N GLY A 484 -10.10 20.48 51.31
CA GLY A 484 -10.16 21.53 52.33
C GLY A 484 -8.82 22.19 52.68
N ASP A 485 -7.73 21.88 51.95
CA ASP A 485 -6.39 22.39 52.27
C ASP A 485 -6.33 23.94 52.11
N PRO A 486 -5.65 24.69 53.01
CA PRO A 486 -5.53 26.14 52.88
C PRO A 486 -4.86 26.59 51.58
N GLU A 487 -3.93 25.79 51.03
CA GLU A 487 -3.18 26.12 49.83
C GLU A 487 -3.98 25.80 48.55
N PRO A 488 -4.28 26.79 47.69
CA PRO A 488 -5.12 26.53 46.53
C PRO A 488 -4.49 25.60 45.48
N ASP A 489 -3.17 25.59 45.33
CA ASP A 489 -2.49 24.70 44.38
C ASP A 489 -2.62 23.22 44.81
N ILE A 490 -2.66 22.95 46.13
CA ILE A 490 -2.90 21.60 46.66
C ILE A 490 -4.35 21.18 46.40
N ARG A 491 -5.32 22.08 46.60
CA ARG A 491 -6.73 21.80 46.27
C ARG A 491 -6.93 21.51 44.80
N MET A 492 -6.27 22.27 43.91
CA MET A 492 -6.30 22.02 42.47
C MET A 492 -5.67 20.67 42.10
N ALA A 493 -4.51 20.34 42.67
CA ALA A 493 -3.84 19.06 42.43
C ALA A 493 -4.67 17.87 42.94
N ALA A 494 -5.29 17.99 44.12
CA ALA A 494 -6.19 16.99 44.66
C ALA A 494 -7.42 16.81 43.75
N LEU A 495 -8.02 17.91 43.30
CA LEU A 495 -9.17 17.88 42.41
C LEU A 495 -8.84 17.25 41.05
N SER A 496 -7.67 17.55 40.48
CA SER A 496 -7.17 16.95 39.23
C SER A 496 -6.84 15.47 39.39
N CYS A 497 -6.27 15.08 40.54
CA CYS A 497 -6.03 13.68 40.89
C CYS A 497 -7.34 12.88 40.95
N LEU A 498 -8.37 13.45 41.58
CA LEU A 498 -9.70 12.84 41.66
C LEU A 498 -10.39 12.77 40.29
N ASP A 499 -10.24 13.80 39.45
CA ASP A 499 -10.71 13.77 38.04
C ASP A 499 -10.10 12.57 37.30
N ALA A 500 -8.79 12.38 37.43
CA ALA A 500 -8.05 11.29 36.78
C ALA A 500 -8.44 9.89 37.30
N MET A 501 -8.77 9.77 38.59
CA MET A 501 -9.29 8.54 39.20
C MET A 501 -10.71 8.20 38.74
N ASP A 502 -11.50 9.22 38.38
CA ASP A 502 -12.88 9.12 37.91
C ASP A 502 -13.78 8.25 38.81
N ASP A 503 -13.81 8.56 40.10
CA ASP A 503 -14.63 7.85 41.10
C ASP A 503 -15.83 8.72 41.50
N PRO A 504 -17.07 8.40 41.04
CA PRO A 504 -18.25 9.19 41.39
C PRO A 504 -18.61 9.13 42.88
N SER A 505 -18.15 8.13 43.63
CA SER A 505 -18.53 7.94 45.05
C SER A 505 -18.13 9.10 45.97
N ILE A 506 -17.18 9.94 45.52
CA ILE A 506 -16.68 11.12 46.23
C ILE A 506 -17.30 12.44 45.74
N ALA A 507 -18.33 12.42 44.90
CA ALA A 507 -18.94 13.63 44.34
C ALA A 507 -19.42 14.63 45.42
N ASP A 508 -19.92 14.12 46.55
CA ASP A 508 -20.35 14.96 47.68
C ASP A 508 -19.18 15.70 48.34
N ALA A 509 -17.97 15.14 48.30
CA ALA A 509 -16.78 15.79 48.84
C ALA A 509 -16.39 17.06 48.05
N LEU A 510 -16.84 17.19 46.79
CA LEU A 510 -16.61 18.38 45.98
C LEU A 510 -17.33 19.63 46.54
N MET A 511 -18.34 19.46 47.39
CA MET A 511 -19.06 20.58 48.02
C MET A 511 -18.14 21.58 48.72
N VAL A 512 -17.00 21.11 49.24
CA VAL A 512 -16.00 21.92 49.94
C VAL A 512 -15.37 22.98 49.02
N VAL A 513 -15.27 22.73 47.71
CA VAL A 513 -14.51 23.58 46.76
C VAL A 513 -15.38 24.21 45.65
N ILE A 514 -16.70 24.05 45.69
CA ILE A 514 -17.60 24.63 44.67
C ILE A 514 -17.69 26.16 44.73
N GLU A 515 -17.42 26.70 45.92
CA GLU A 515 -17.36 28.13 46.20
C GLU A 515 -15.93 28.59 46.52
N ASP A 516 -14.91 27.84 46.07
CA ASP A 516 -13.50 28.16 46.26
C ASP A 516 -13.16 29.61 45.86
N THR A 517 -12.16 30.23 46.46
CA THR A 517 -11.74 31.60 46.10
C THR A 517 -11.15 31.67 44.69
N ARG A 518 -10.51 30.59 44.19
CA ARG A 518 -9.95 30.52 42.84
C ARG A 518 -10.95 30.05 41.79
N ALA A 519 -10.95 30.74 40.64
CA ALA A 519 -11.94 30.51 39.58
C ALA A 519 -11.77 29.17 38.85
N ASP A 520 -10.53 28.75 38.61
CA ASP A 520 -10.19 27.47 37.98
C ASP A 520 -10.64 26.27 38.82
N ILE A 521 -10.43 26.33 40.15
CA ILE A 521 -10.88 25.27 41.08
C ILE A 521 -12.42 25.18 41.08
N ARG A 522 -13.12 26.30 41.18
CA ARG A 522 -14.59 26.32 41.13
C ARG A 522 -15.13 25.73 39.83
N GLU A 523 -14.53 26.09 38.71
CA GLU A 523 -14.96 25.63 37.39
C GLU A 523 -14.74 24.11 37.25
N LEU A 524 -13.56 23.62 37.63
CA LEU A 524 -13.26 22.20 37.62
C LEU A 524 -14.18 21.43 38.58
N ALA A 525 -14.40 21.93 39.80
CA ALA A 525 -15.25 21.30 40.79
C ALA A 525 -16.72 21.23 40.34
N ARG A 526 -17.24 22.29 39.71
CA ARG A 526 -18.59 22.29 39.15
C ARG A 526 -18.71 21.38 37.94
N ARG A 527 -17.71 21.35 37.05
CA ARG A 527 -17.66 20.43 35.92
C ARG A 527 -17.67 18.98 36.38
N LEU A 528 -16.80 18.63 37.32
CA LEU A 528 -16.70 17.28 37.89
C LEU A 528 -17.96 16.91 38.65
N ARG A 529 -18.50 17.82 39.47
CA ARG A 529 -19.78 17.58 40.14
C ARG A 529 -20.89 17.38 39.13
N THR A 530 -20.97 18.18 38.06
CA THR A 530 -22.02 18.02 37.05
C THR A 530 -21.86 16.69 36.32
N ARG A 531 -20.63 16.29 35.99
CA ARG A 531 -20.32 14.99 35.37
C ARG A 531 -20.63 13.80 36.28
N TRP A 532 -20.14 13.83 37.52
CA TRP A 532 -20.32 12.76 38.49
C TRP A 532 -21.71 12.73 39.09
N GLN A 533 -22.38 13.88 39.26
CA GLN A 533 -23.80 13.92 39.56
C GLN A 533 -24.64 13.49 38.37
N ALA A 534 -24.25 13.75 37.12
CA ALA A 534 -24.91 13.14 35.97
C ALA A 534 -24.73 11.62 36.00
N GLN A 535 -23.54 11.09 36.31
CA GLN A 535 -23.32 9.65 36.48
C GLN A 535 -24.12 9.05 37.67
N LEU A 536 -24.15 9.73 38.82
CA LEU A 536 -24.92 9.31 40.02
C LEU A 536 -26.43 9.53 39.87
N SER A 537 -26.87 10.51 39.08
CA SER A 537 -28.30 10.72 38.76
C SER A 537 -28.77 9.88 37.58
N VAL A 538 -27.84 9.32 36.80
CA VAL A 538 -28.10 8.20 35.88
C VAL A 538 -28.35 6.88 36.65
N ASP A 539 -27.94 6.80 37.92
CA ASP A 539 -28.23 5.67 38.82
C ASP A 539 -29.59 5.74 39.55
N ILE A 540 -30.45 6.74 39.27
CA ILE A 540 -31.79 6.83 39.89
C ILE A 540 -32.94 6.41 38.96
N ASP A 541 -32.74 6.29 37.64
CA ASP A 541 -33.83 5.93 36.71
C ASP A 541 -33.49 4.81 35.71
N GLY A 542 -32.70 3.81 36.13
CA GLY A 542 -32.79 2.46 35.53
C GLY A 542 -32.04 2.21 34.21
N TRP A 543 -31.07 3.05 33.83
CA TRP A 543 -30.17 2.76 32.70
C TRP A 543 -28.75 2.42 33.18
N GLY A 544 -28.37 2.80 34.41
CA GLY A 544 -27.22 2.25 35.11
C GLY A 544 -27.66 1.12 36.04
N ALA A 545 -27.34 -0.12 35.70
CA ALA A 545 -27.31 -1.20 36.68
C ALA A 545 -25.87 -1.74 36.72
N GLY A 546 -25.16 -1.49 37.82
CA GLY A 546 -23.90 -2.17 38.13
C GLY A 546 -22.63 -1.58 37.52
N GLY A 547 -22.41 -0.26 37.65
CA GLY A 547 -21.10 0.35 37.41
C GLY A 547 -20.65 0.46 35.93
N GLN A 548 -21.60 0.45 34.99
CA GLN A 548 -21.34 0.65 33.55
C GLN A 548 -21.58 2.12 33.14
N SER A 549 -20.88 2.60 32.10
CA SER A 549 -21.07 3.96 31.61
C SER A 549 -22.46 4.13 30.95
N PRO A 550 -23.04 5.34 30.91
CA PRO A 550 -24.35 5.57 30.27
C PRO A 550 -24.36 5.19 28.78
N LEU A 551 -23.23 5.37 28.10
CA LEU A 551 -23.05 4.96 26.72
C LEU A 551 -23.04 3.42 26.60
N ASP A 552 -22.28 2.73 27.45
CA ASP A 552 -22.24 1.27 27.46
C ASP A 552 -23.60 0.65 27.74
N ALA A 553 -24.39 1.27 28.62
CA ALA A 553 -25.76 0.85 28.88
C ALA A 553 -26.65 0.98 27.63
N LEU A 554 -26.58 2.10 26.91
CA LEU A 554 -27.32 2.31 25.67
C LEU A 554 -26.90 1.33 24.57
N LEU A 555 -25.60 1.06 24.45
CA LEU A 555 -25.05 0.11 23.47
C LEU A 555 -25.36 -1.35 23.82
N THR A 556 -25.33 -1.70 25.11
CA THR A 556 -25.78 -3.00 25.60
C THR A 556 -27.27 -3.18 25.32
N ARG A 557 -28.07 -2.13 25.55
CA ARG A 557 -29.50 -2.15 25.25
C ARG A 557 -29.79 -2.26 23.75
N LEU A 558 -29.00 -1.61 22.89
CA LEU A 558 -29.07 -1.79 21.44
C LEU A 558 -28.91 -3.27 21.07
N ALA A 559 -27.92 -3.96 21.67
CA ALA A 559 -27.67 -5.38 21.44
C ALA A 559 -28.82 -6.27 21.96
N GLU A 560 -29.32 -6.01 23.17
CA GLU A 560 -30.46 -6.74 23.75
C GLU A 560 -31.76 -6.60 22.94
N LEU A 561 -31.98 -5.44 22.32
CA LEU A 561 -33.15 -5.16 21.49
C LEU A 561 -33.00 -5.63 20.04
N GLU A 562 -31.89 -6.30 19.71
CA GLU A 562 -31.52 -6.75 18.36
C GLU A 562 -31.60 -5.62 17.31
N GLY A 563 -31.19 -4.40 17.70
CA GLY A 563 -31.14 -3.25 16.79
C GLY A 563 -29.92 -3.24 15.90
N ASP A 564 -30.04 -2.58 14.75
CA ASP A 564 -28.96 -2.46 13.76
C ASP A 564 -28.06 -1.25 14.06
N ASP A 565 -28.68 -0.09 14.29
CA ASP A 565 -27.98 1.17 14.56
C ASP A 565 -28.56 1.86 15.82
N LEU A 566 -27.72 2.52 16.62
CA LEU A 566 -28.10 3.48 17.65
C LEU A 566 -27.69 4.87 17.19
N VAL A 567 -28.67 5.78 17.10
CA VAL A 567 -28.47 7.17 16.68
C VAL A 567 -28.67 8.08 17.90
N LEU A 568 -27.64 8.85 18.23
CA LEU A 568 -27.70 9.85 19.29
C LEU A 568 -27.56 11.24 18.67
N SER A 569 -28.49 12.13 18.98
CA SER A 569 -28.52 13.49 18.44
C SER A 569 -28.99 14.50 19.49
N PRO A 570 -28.41 15.70 19.54
CA PRO A 570 -28.81 16.70 20.52
C PRO A 570 -30.27 17.14 20.36
N GLY A 571 -31.00 17.20 21.48
CA GLY A 571 -32.41 17.56 21.55
C GLY A 571 -33.37 16.48 21.04
N GLN A 572 -32.91 15.23 20.88
CA GLN A 572 -33.73 14.06 20.55
C GLN A 572 -33.45 12.95 21.56
N PRO A 573 -34.41 12.06 21.86
CA PRO A 573 -34.13 10.86 22.65
C PRO A 573 -33.16 9.93 21.87
N PRO A 574 -32.46 9.01 22.55
CA PRO A 574 -31.71 7.95 21.88
C PRO A 574 -32.62 7.19 20.91
N MET A 575 -32.22 7.04 19.66
CA MET A 575 -33.04 6.36 18.65
C MET A 575 -32.39 5.04 18.26
N ILE A 576 -33.16 3.95 18.23
CA ILE A 576 -32.76 2.67 17.66
C ILE A 576 -33.28 2.56 16.23
N LYS A 577 -32.47 2.00 15.35
CA LYS A 577 -32.92 1.57 14.03
C LYS A 577 -32.98 0.04 14.01
N ARG A 578 -34.14 -0.51 13.69
CA ARG A 578 -34.36 -1.95 13.56
C ARG A 578 -35.14 -2.23 12.28
N MET A 579 -34.60 -3.08 11.41
CA MET A 579 -35.26 -3.45 10.14
C MET A 579 -35.66 -2.22 9.30
N GLY A 580 -34.84 -1.17 9.33
CA GLY A 580 -35.07 0.07 8.59
C GLY A 580 -36.04 1.07 9.23
N LYS A 581 -36.74 0.72 10.31
CA LYS A 581 -37.59 1.64 11.09
C LYS A 581 -36.79 2.26 12.23
N VAL A 582 -37.05 3.54 12.52
CA VAL A 582 -36.38 4.30 13.60
C VAL A 582 -37.38 4.51 14.73
N GLU A 583 -37.04 4.05 15.93
CA GLU A 583 -37.89 4.06 17.12
C GLU A 583 -37.09 4.67 18.29
N PRO A 584 -37.70 5.46 19.19
CA PRO A 584 -36.99 5.99 20.35
C PRO A 584 -36.78 4.90 21.41
N ILE A 585 -35.58 4.83 21.97
CA ILE A 585 -35.31 4.09 23.22
C ILE A 585 -35.46 5.12 24.35
N GLY A 586 -36.69 5.23 24.88
CA GLY A 586 -37.04 6.15 25.97
C GLY A 586 -37.52 7.53 25.52
N ASP A 587 -38.01 8.31 26.48
CA ASP A 587 -38.77 9.53 26.19
C ASP A 587 -37.97 10.83 26.41
N ARG A 588 -36.74 10.73 26.92
CA ARG A 588 -35.95 11.89 27.38
C ARG A 588 -34.96 12.36 26.31
N PRO A 589 -35.03 13.63 25.86
CA PRO A 589 -34.07 14.19 24.92
C PRO A 589 -32.64 14.27 25.49
N LEU A 590 -31.65 14.07 24.64
CA LEU A 590 -30.23 14.21 24.98
C LEU A 590 -29.80 15.68 24.89
N GLU A 591 -29.32 16.26 25.98
CA GLU A 591 -28.76 17.62 25.96
C GLU A 591 -27.43 17.68 25.18
N PRO A 592 -27.15 18.76 24.43
CA PRO A 592 -25.94 18.87 23.60
C PRO A 592 -24.64 18.65 24.37
N ASP A 593 -24.51 19.24 25.57
CA ASP A 593 -23.31 19.13 26.40
C ASP A 593 -23.16 17.72 27.00
N ALA A 594 -24.28 17.07 27.35
CA ALA A 594 -24.28 15.70 27.84
C ALA A 594 -23.85 14.72 26.75
N LEU A 595 -24.35 14.88 25.52
CA LEU A 595 -23.93 14.06 24.39
C LEU A 595 -22.46 14.29 24.05
N ARG A 596 -21.98 15.54 24.06
CA ARG A 596 -20.55 15.84 23.88
C ARG A 596 -19.70 15.19 24.98
N ALA A 597 -20.12 15.25 26.24
CA ALA A 597 -19.40 14.63 27.35
C ALA A 597 -19.36 13.09 27.26
N MET A 598 -20.35 12.46 26.62
CA MET A 598 -20.33 11.02 26.33
C MET A 598 -19.40 10.66 25.16
N LEU A 599 -19.31 11.50 24.12
CA LEU A 599 -18.58 11.17 22.89
C LEU A 599 -17.10 11.58 22.90
N ILE A 600 -16.71 12.65 23.56
CA ILE A 600 -15.30 13.08 23.57
C ILE A 600 -14.36 12.03 24.21
N PRO A 601 -14.70 11.37 25.34
CA PRO A 601 -13.81 10.41 25.97
C PRO A 601 -13.50 9.15 25.14
N ILE A 602 -14.36 8.81 24.17
CA ILE A 602 -14.15 7.64 23.30
C ILE A 602 -13.29 7.95 22.07
N LEU A 603 -12.91 9.22 21.86
CA LEU A 603 -12.06 9.66 20.76
C LEU A 603 -10.60 9.83 21.22
N THR A 604 -9.66 9.38 20.41
CA THR A 604 -8.22 9.66 20.58
C THR A 604 -7.90 11.12 20.20
N ALA A 605 -6.74 11.64 20.63
CA ALA A 605 -6.30 12.99 20.27
C ALA A 605 -6.28 13.22 18.75
N HIS A 606 -5.79 12.25 17.97
CA HIS A 606 -5.79 12.32 16.51
C HIS A 606 -7.21 12.32 15.90
N GLN A 607 -8.14 11.56 16.49
CA GLN A 607 -9.54 11.55 16.05
C GLN A 607 -10.26 12.86 16.40
N ILE A 608 -9.92 13.49 17.53
CA ILE A 608 -10.41 14.82 17.89
C ILE A 608 -9.89 15.86 16.88
N GLU A 609 -8.60 15.84 16.57
CA GLU A 609 -8.04 16.70 15.52
C GLU A 609 -8.70 16.46 14.16
N SER A 610 -8.97 15.19 13.81
CA SER A 610 -9.66 14.82 12.57
C SER A 610 -11.11 15.31 12.55
N LEU A 611 -11.84 15.19 13.67
CA LEU A 611 -13.20 15.71 13.83
C LEU A 611 -13.23 17.24 13.70
N ASP A 612 -12.24 17.94 14.26
CA ASP A 612 -12.13 19.40 14.14
C ASP A 612 -11.78 19.83 12.70
N ALA A 613 -10.89 19.11 12.03
CA ALA A 613 -10.42 19.43 10.69
C ALA A 613 -11.42 19.03 9.58
N ARG A 614 -12.02 17.84 9.66
CA ARG A 614 -12.87 17.23 8.63
C ARG A 614 -14.36 17.28 8.94
N ARG A 615 -14.74 17.63 10.18
CA ARG A 615 -16.12 17.70 10.69
C ARG A 615 -16.81 16.34 10.91
N ASP A 616 -16.13 15.24 10.63
CA ASP A 616 -16.53 13.88 11.01
C ASP A 616 -15.31 12.99 11.31
N VAL A 617 -15.56 11.87 11.98
CA VAL A 617 -14.56 10.83 12.24
C VAL A 617 -15.23 9.46 12.44
N ASP A 618 -14.64 8.42 11.82
CA ASP A 618 -15.00 7.03 12.06
C ASP A 618 -14.13 6.42 13.16
N LEU A 619 -14.72 5.54 13.98
CA LEU A 619 -14.01 4.78 15.00
C LEU A 619 -14.64 3.41 15.26
N SER A 620 -13.85 2.53 15.87
CA SER A 620 -14.32 1.31 16.51
C SER A 620 -14.42 1.51 18.02
N TYR A 621 -15.48 0.99 18.62
CA TYR A 621 -15.70 1.00 20.07
C TYR A 621 -16.08 -0.40 20.56
N GLU A 622 -15.55 -0.83 21.70
CA GLU A 622 -15.87 -2.13 22.30
C GLU A 622 -16.40 -1.92 23.72
N VAL A 623 -17.58 -2.46 23.99
CA VAL A 623 -18.18 -2.44 25.32
C VAL A 623 -17.56 -3.58 26.14
N SER A 624 -16.67 -3.26 27.08
CA SER A 624 -15.87 -4.25 27.81
C SER A 624 -16.71 -5.25 28.62
N SER A 625 -17.91 -4.87 29.07
CA SER A 625 -18.81 -5.73 29.85
C SER A 625 -19.42 -6.88 29.05
N THR A 626 -19.64 -6.68 27.75
CA THR A 626 -20.26 -7.68 26.86
C THR A 626 -19.29 -8.23 25.82
N GLY A 627 -18.16 -7.54 25.57
CA GLY A 627 -17.26 -7.81 24.45
C GLY A 627 -17.88 -7.50 23.09
N THR A 628 -18.99 -6.75 23.06
CA THR A 628 -19.67 -6.37 21.82
C THR A 628 -18.94 -5.20 21.18
N ARG A 629 -18.53 -5.37 19.92
CA ARG A 629 -17.93 -4.28 19.13
C ARG A 629 -19.00 -3.48 18.40
N PHE A 630 -18.71 -2.21 18.20
CA PHE A 630 -19.51 -1.25 17.48
C PHE A 630 -18.62 -0.42 16.56
N ARG A 631 -19.12 -0.09 15.37
CA ARG A 631 -18.57 0.95 14.52
C ARG A 631 -19.33 2.24 14.81
N ALA A 632 -18.63 3.33 15.02
CA ALA A 632 -19.24 4.63 15.24
C ALA A 632 -18.78 5.64 14.20
N ASN A 633 -19.69 6.49 13.75
CA ASN A 633 -19.36 7.71 13.02
C ASN A 633 -19.83 8.90 13.84
N VAL A 634 -18.89 9.75 14.26
CA VAL A 634 -19.15 10.98 15.01
C VAL A 634 -19.02 12.16 14.06
N PHE A 635 -20.01 13.06 14.07
CA PHE A 635 -20.07 14.16 13.10
C PHE A 635 -20.71 15.42 13.70
N HIS A 636 -20.38 16.57 13.11
CA HIS A 636 -21.03 17.84 13.43
C HIS A 636 -22.39 17.96 12.74
N GLN A 637 -23.41 18.39 13.48
CA GLN A 637 -24.72 18.77 12.96
C GLN A 637 -25.20 20.11 13.54
N PHE A 638 -26.36 20.58 13.08
CA PHE A 638 -26.90 21.90 13.44
C PHE A 638 -26.97 22.17 14.96
N ARG A 639 -27.25 21.14 15.77
CA ARG A 639 -27.43 21.26 17.24
C ARG A 639 -26.23 20.80 18.07
N GLY A 640 -25.10 20.47 17.45
CA GLY A 640 -23.91 19.97 18.15
C GLY A 640 -23.37 18.68 17.53
N LEU A 641 -22.72 17.85 18.34
CA LEU A 641 -22.19 16.56 17.89
C LEU A 641 -23.31 15.51 17.83
N GLY A 642 -23.37 14.76 16.73
CA GLY A 642 -24.17 13.55 16.59
C GLY A 642 -23.27 12.33 16.44
N VAL A 643 -23.83 11.16 16.72
CA VAL A 643 -23.17 9.88 16.46
C VAL A 643 -24.16 8.84 15.97
N VAL A 644 -23.68 7.95 15.11
CA VAL A 644 -24.36 6.70 14.78
C VAL A 644 -23.43 5.55 15.14
N PHE A 645 -23.86 4.71 16.08
CA PHE A 645 -23.23 3.43 16.37
C PHE A 645 -23.94 2.31 15.60
N ARG A 646 -23.17 1.42 15.01
CA ARG A 646 -23.62 0.19 14.37
C ARG A 646 -22.99 -1.00 15.04
N ILE A 647 -23.79 -1.99 15.41
CA ILE A 647 -23.28 -3.22 16.02
C ILE A 647 -22.41 -4.01 15.02
N VAL A 648 -21.23 -4.45 15.47
CA VAL A 648 -20.33 -5.35 14.73
C VAL A 648 -20.64 -6.76 15.19
N ARG A 649 -21.24 -7.56 14.32
CA ARG A 649 -21.70 -8.91 14.67
C ARG A 649 -20.52 -9.88 14.70
N ALA A 650 -20.46 -10.69 15.75
CA ALA A 650 -19.47 -11.77 15.86
C ALA A 650 -19.90 -13.03 15.09
N GLU A 651 -21.20 -13.24 14.90
CA GLU A 651 -21.72 -14.37 14.14
C GLU A 651 -21.73 -14.03 12.65
N VAL A 652 -20.89 -14.74 11.90
CA VAL A 652 -20.79 -14.62 10.45
C VAL A 652 -21.77 -15.61 9.81
N PRO A 653 -22.72 -15.16 8.97
CA PRO A 653 -23.60 -16.08 8.26
C PRO A 653 -22.80 -16.95 7.31
N THR A 654 -23.19 -18.22 7.20
CA THR A 654 -22.59 -19.16 6.25
C THR A 654 -22.99 -18.81 4.81
N VAL A 655 -22.21 -19.29 3.83
CA VAL A 655 -22.49 -19.06 2.41
C VAL A 655 -23.89 -19.57 2.03
N ASP A 656 -24.30 -20.71 2.58
CA ASP A 656 -25.62 -21.31 2.33
C ASP A 656 -26.76 -20.46 2.92
N GLN A 657 -26.58 -19.92 4.13
CA GLN A 657 -27.56 -19.03 4.76
C GLN A 657 -27.77 -17.72 4.00
N LEU A 658 -26.77 -17.27 3.24
CA LEU A 658 -26.87 -16.08 2.39
C LEU A 658 -27.59 -16.34 1.06
N GLY A 659 -27.92 -17.61 0.75
CA GLY A 659 -28.51 -17.99 -0.54
C GLY A 659 -27.52 -17.87 -1.70
N LEU A 660 -26.21 -17.90 -1.43
CA LEU A 660 -25.18 -17.87 -2.45
C LEU A 660 -25.02 -19.25 -3.11
N PRO A 661 -24.78 -19.32 -4.44
CA PRO A 661 -24.54 -20.60 -5.10
C PRO A 661 -23.27 -21.32 -4.59
N PRO A 662 -23.23 -22.67 -4.60
CA PRO A 662 -22.11 -23.45 -4.06
C PRO A 662 -20.73 -23.07 -4.62
N VAL A 663 -20.69 -22.64 -5.88
CA VAL A 663 -19.46 -22.20 -6.56
C VAL A 663 -18.77 -21.04 -5.84
N VAL A 664 -19.53 -20.15 -5.19
CA VAL A 664 -18.98 -19.03 -4.41
C VAL A 664 -18.26 -19.54 -3.17
N ALA A 665 -18.81 -20.58 -2.57
CA ALA A 665 -18.26 -21.21 -1.38
C ALA A 665 -16.92 -21.90 -1.68
N ASP A 666 -16.75 -22.44 -2.88
CA ASP A 666 -15.51 -23.09 -3.33
C ASP A 666 -14.38 -22.12 -3.69
N LEU A 667 -14.67 -20.82 -3.84
CA LEU A 667 -13.64 -19.79 -4.07
C LEU A 667 -12.63 -19.71 -2.93
N GLY A 668 -13.04 -20.05 -1.70
CA GLY A 668 -12.12 -20.10 -0.55
C GLY A 668 -11.10 -21.24 -0.61
N ASN A 669 -11.36 -22.29 -1.41
CA ASN A 669 -10.46 -23.45 -1.52
C ASN A 669 -9.30 -23.20 -2.50
N LEU A 670 -9.39 -22.14 -3.32
CA LEU A 670 -8.37 -21.79 -4.30
C LEU A 670 -7.00 -21.63 -3.61
N SER A 671 -5.94 -22.07 -4.28
CA SER A 671 -4.57 -21.96 -3.77
C SER A 671 -4.03 -20.54 -3.87
N HIS A 672 -4.37 -19.82 -4.94
CA HIS A 672 -3.92 -18.46 -5.22
C HIS A 672 -4.80 -17.81 -6.29
N GLY A 673 -4.67 -16.49 -6.43
CA GLY A 673 -5.33 -15.68 -7.44
C GLY A 673 -6.24 -14.62 -6.82
N LEU A 674 -6.91 -13.84 -7.67
CA LEU A 674 -7.72 -12.70 -7.29
C LEU A 674 -9.22 -13.03 -7.40
N VAL A 675 -9.96 -12.86 -6.32
CA VAL A 675 -11.42 -13.00 -6.26
C VAL A 675 -12.04 -11.69 -5.82
N LEU A 676 -12.98 -11.18 -6.61
CA LEU A 676 -13.59 -9.88 -6.36
C LEU A 676 -15.09 -9.99 -6.13
N VAL A 677 -15.57 -9.28 -5.11
CA VAL A 677 -17.01 -9.11 -4.86
C VAL A 677 -17.41 -7.69 -5.21
N GLY A 678 -18.20 -7.57 -6.28
CA GLY A 678 -18.73 -6.32 -6.82
C GLY A 678 -20.13 -5.99 -6.31
N GLY A 679 -20.51 -4.73 -6.33
CA GLY A 679 -21.89 -4.28 -6.10
C GLY A 679 -21.96 -2.89 -5.48
N ALA A 680 -23.17 -2.32 -5.42
CA ALA A 680 -23.39 -1.02 -4.79
C ALA A 680 -23.14 -1.07 -3.26
N THR A 681 -23.05 0.09 -2.62
CA THR A 681 -22.99 0.16 -1.15
C THR A 681 -24.21 -0.51 -0.54
N GLY A 682 -23.99 -1.36 0.47
CA GLY A 682 -25.07 -2.10 1.14
C GLY A 682 -25.63 -3.30 0.36
N SER A 683 -24.94 -3.80 -0.68
CA SER A 683 -25.34 -4.99 -1.44
C SER A 683 -24.89 -6.33 -0.83
N GLY A 684 -24.30 -6.33 0.37
CA GLY A 684 -23.86 -7.56 1.06
C GLY A 684 -22.42 -8.04 0.74
N LYS A 685 -21.58 -7.19 0.13
CA LYS A 685 -20.20 -7.56 -0.28
C LYS A 685 -19.35 -8.07 0.88
N SER A 686 -19.23 -7.27 1.94
CA SER A 686 -18.43 -7.63 3.12
C SER A 686 -18.98 -8.87 3.82
N THR A 687 -20.30 -9.02 3.87
CA THR A 687 -20.96 -10.21 4.44
C THR A 687 -20.59 -11.47 3.67
N THR A 688 -20.50 -11.38 2.34
CA THR A 688 -20.07 -12.50 1.49
C THR A 688 -18.60 -12.84 1.70
N LEU A 689 -17.73 -11.84 1.73
CA LEU A 689 -16.30 -12.06 1.98
C LEU A 689 -16.05 -12.62 3.38
N ALA A 690 -16.76 -12.14 4.39
CA ALA A 690 -16.73 -12.69 5.73
C ALA A 690 -17.15 -14.17 5.73
N ALA A 691 -18.24 -14.54 5.02
CA ALA A 691 -18.67 -15.93 4.91
C ALA A 691 -17.59 -16.84 4.25
N ILE A 692 -16.89 -16.33 3.24
CA ILE A 692 -15.78 -17.05 2.59
C ILE A 692 -14.59 -17.21 3.55
N ILE A 693 -14.18 -16.14 4.23
CA ILE A 693 -13.09 -16.18 5.23
C ILE A 693 -13.45 -17.12 6.39
N ASP A 694 -14.69 -17.08 6.89
CA ASP A 694 -15.13 -17.96 7.97
C ASP A 694 -15.11 -19.43 7.54
N ARG A 695 -15.47 -19.74 6.29
CA ARG A 695 -15.30 -21.10 5.74
C ARG A 695 -13.82 -21.50 5.70
N ILE A 696 -12.93 -20.66 5.18
CA ILE A 696 -11.47 -20.92 5.17
C ILE A 696 -10.96 -21.19 6.59
N ASN A 697 -11.43 -20.40 7.56
CA ASN A 697 -11.06 -20.51 8.97
C ASN A 697 -11.54 -21.81 9.61
N ARG A 698 -12.69 -22.35 9.17
CA ARG A 698 -13.23 -23.65 9.62
C ARG A 698 -12.55 -24.85 8.97
N THR A 699 -12.09 -24.72 7.72
CA THR A 699 -11.70 -25.88 6.89
C THR A 699 -10.21 -25.98 6.57
N SER A 700 -9.39 -24.99 6.93
CA SER A 700 -7.96 -24.99 6.60
C SER A 700 -7.10 -24.34 7.67
N SER A 701 -5.82 -24.75 7.77
CA SER A 701 -4.83 -24.18 8.69
C SER A 701 -4.00 -23.04 8.06
N ARG A 702 -4.62 -22.24 7.17
CA ARG A 702 -3.96 -21.15 6.44
C ARG A 702 -3.75 -19.92 7.33
N HIS A 703 -2.80 -19.07 6.97
CA HIS A 703 -2.63 -17.74 7.54
C HIS A 703 -3.43 -16.71 6.72
N VAL A 704 -4.44 -16.11 7.36
CA VAL A 704 -5.32 -15.10 6.78
C VAL A 704 -4.98 -13.74 7.38
N ILE A 705 -4.69 -12.76 6.54
CA ILE A 705 -4.58 -11.35 6.94
C ILE A 705 -5.72 -10.54 6.32
N THR A 706 -6.43 -9.76 7.13
CA THR A 706 -7.44 -8.82 6.64
C THR A 706 -7.00 -7.38 6.85
N LEU A 707 -7.18 -6.54 5.83
CA LEU A 707 -6.94 -5.11 5.86
C LEU A 707 -8.29 -4.39 5.63
N GLU A 708 -8.85 -3.83 6.70
CA GLU A 708 -10.22 -3.31 6.73
C GLU A 708 -10.26 -1.88 7.29
N ASP A 709 -11.23 -1.08 6.83
CA ASP A 709 -11.39 0.33 7.20
C ASP A 709 -12.89 0.66 7.39
N PRO A 710 -13.47 0.39 8.58
CA PRO A 710 -12.94 -0.42 9.69
C PRO A 710 -13.37 -1.89 9.60
N ILE A 711 -13.03 -2.71 10.61
CA ILE A 711 -13.42 -4.13 10.66
C ILE A 711 -14.94 -4.29 10.80
N GLU A 712 -15.57 -5.04 9.89
CA GLU A 712 -17.04 -5.23 9.87
C GLU A 712 -17.52 -6.53 10.52
N PHE A 713 -16.67 -7.57 10.54
CA PHE A 713 -16.95 -8.87 11.15
C PHE A 713 -15.71 -9.35 11.89
N VAL A 714 -15.91 -9.93 13.08
CA VAL A 714 -14.79 -10.46 13.88
C VAL A 714 -14.67 -11.97 13.67
N HIS A 715 -13.55 -12.40 13.13
CA HIS A 715 -13.25 -13.81 12.90
C HIS A 715 -12.47 -14.38 14.08
N ARG A 716 -13.17 -15.09 14.98
CA ARG A 716 -12.49 -15.84 16.04
C ARG A 716 -11.67 -16.98 15.46
N ARG A 717 -10.47 -17.20 15.99
CA ARG A 717 -9.58 -18.28 15.57
C ARG A 717 -10.30 -19.63 15.67
N GLN A 718 -10.25 -20.39 14.58
CA GLN A 718 -10.67 -21.80 14.54
C GLN A 718 -9.48 -22.66 14.08
N GLN A 719 -9.46 -23.11 12.83
CA GLN A 719 -8.32 -23.83 12.26
C GLN A 719 -7.27 -22.88 11.65
N ALA A 720 -7.71 -21.83 10.96
CA ALA A 720 -6.81 -20.84 10.39
C ALA A 720 -6.29 -19.87 11.46
N LEU A 721 -5.12 -19.28 11.20
CA LEU A 721 -4.66 -18.09 11.92
C LEU A 721 -5.23 -16.86 11.21
N VAL A 722 -6.15 -16.13 11.85
CA VAL A 722 -6.75 -14.93 11.27
C VAL A 722 -6.25 -13.69 12.01
N ASN A 723 -5.51 -12.83 11.31
CA ASN A 723 -5.00 -11.56 11.80
C ASN A 723 -5.73 -10.41 11.11
N GLN A 724 -6.64 -9.75 11.83
CA GLN A 724 -7.41 -8.63 11.29
C GLN A 724 -6.79 -7.29 11.67
N ARG A 725 -6.48 -6.46 10.67
CA ARG A 725 -5.85 -5.16 10.84
C ARG A 725 -6.79 -4.07 10.36
N GLU A 726 -7.03 -3.12 11.26
CA GLU A 726 -7.90 -1.98 11.02
C GLU A 726 -7.04 -0.76 10.68
N ILE A 727 -7.34 -0.08 9.59
CA ILE A 727 -6.66 1.16 9.21
C ILE A 727 -6.97 2.25 10.22
N GLY A 728 -5.96 3.02 10.62
CA GLY A 728 -6.06 4.05 11.66
C GLY A 728 -5.91 3.52 13.10
N THR A 729 -6.22 2.24 13.36
CA THR A 729 -6.12 1.63 14.69
C THR A 729 -4.90 0.71 14.82
N HIS A 730 -4.76 -0.29 13.93
CA HIS A 730 -3.68 -1.29 13.96
C HIS A 730 -2.55 -0.98 12.95
N THR A 731 -2.81 -0.10 11.99
CA THR A 731 -1.85 0.34 10.98
C THR A 731 -2.19 1.77 10.56
N ALA A 732 -1.18 2.60 10.28
CA ALA A 732 -1.38 4.02 10.02
C ALA A 732 -2.11 4.28 8.68
N SER A 733 -1.85 3.46 7.66
CA SER A 733 -2.42 3.61 6.32
C SER A 733 -2.56 2.26 5.60
N PHE A 734 -3.36 2.23 4.52
CA PHE A 734 -3.39 1.09 3.60
C PHE A 734 -2.00 0.82 3.01
N ASP A 735 -1.27 1.85 2.55
CA ASP A 735 0.06 1.69 1.95
C ASP A 735 1.09 1.03 2.86
N ASP A 736 1.07 1.38 4.15
CA ASP A 736 1.95 0.78 5.16
C ASP A 736 1.54 -0.67 5.44
N ALA A 737 0.23 -0.92 5.51
CA ALA A 737 -0.33 -2.24 5.74
C ALA A 737 0.00 -3.21 4.59
N LEU A 738 -0.15 -2.77 3.34
CA LEU A 738 0.14 -3.56 2.14
C LEU A 738 1.64 -3.94 2.09
N ARG A 739 2.55 -3.02 2.43
CA ARG A 739 4.00 -3.29 2.48
C ARG A 739 4.38 -4.27 3.59
N ALA A 740 3.74 -4.19 4.75
CA ALA A 740 3.99 -5.09 5.86
C ALA A 740 3.44 -6.50 5.60
N THR A 741 2.24 -6.59 5.01
CA THR A 741 1.51 -7.85 4.79
C THR A 741 2.35 -8.89 4.03
N LEU A 742 3.09 -8.51 2.99
CA LEU A 742 3.93 -9.48 2.23
C LEU A 742 5.12 -10.05 3.02
N ARG A 743 5.46 -9.46 4.18
CA ARG A 743 6.50 -9.95 5.10
C ARG A 743 5.93 -10.68 6.31
N GLU A 744 4.62 -10.74 6.42
CA GLU A 744 3.90 -11.41 7.51
C GLU A 744 3.56 -12.87 7.14
N ASP A 745 4.05 -13.37 6.00
CA ASP A 745 3.84 -14.75 5.51
C ASP A 745 2.35 -15.17 5.41
N PRO A 746 1.48 -14.39 4.74
CA PRO A 746 0.08 -14.78 4.54
C PRO A 746 -0.09 -15.83 3.45
N ASP A 747 -1.11 -16.69 3.59
CA ASP A 747 -1.65 -17.51 2.49
C ASP A 747 -2.82 -16.81 1.80
N VAL A 748 -3.66 -16.13 2.58
CA VAL A 748 -4.89 -15.45 2.14
C VAL A 748 -4.85 -13.99 2.61
N ILE A 749 -5.14 -13.07 1.70
CA ILE A 749 -5.17 -11.64 1.97
C ILE A 749 -6.54 -11.07 1.60
N LEU A 750 -7.27 -10.54 2.57
CA LEU A 750 -8.46 -9.72 2.33
C LEU A 750 -8.04 -8.26 2.26
N VAL A 751 -8.18 -7.65 1.09
CA VAL A 751 -7.94 -6.22 0.87
C VAL A 751 -9.29 -5.55 0.72
N GLY A 752 -9.68 -4.70 1.68
CA GLY A 752 -10.98 -4.06 1.80
C GLY A 752 -11.62 -3.62 0.47
N GLU A 753 -11.51 -2.34 0.11
CA GLU A 753 -12.07 -1.83 -1.16
C GLU A 753 -10.95 -1.41 -2.12
N LEU A 754 -10.98 -1.94 -3.34
CA LEU A 754 -10.05 -1.61 -4.41
C LEU A 754 -10.38 -0.25 -5.03
N ARG A 755 -10.08 0.83 -4.30
CA ARG A 755 -10.38 2.22 -4.66
C ARG A 755 -9.34 2.85 -5.58
N ASP A 756 -8.07 2.72 -5.20
CA ASP A 756 -6.96 3.43 -5.81
C ASP A 756 -5.99 2.50 -6.55
N LEU A 757 -5.05 3.14 -7.24
CA LEU A 757 -4.05 2.47 -8.08
C LEU A 757 -3.15 1.55 -7.25
N ASP A 758 -2.75 1.97 -6.06
CA ASP A 758 -1.77 1.27 -5.23
C ASP A 758 -2.38 -0.01 -4.62
N THR A 759 -3.62 0.07 -4.14
CA THR A 759 -4.40 -1.07 -3.65
C THR A 759 -4.65 -2.10 -4.76
N ILE A 760 -5.02 -1.65 -5.96
CA ILE A 760 -5.20 -2.54 -7.12
C ILE A 760 -3.87 -3.16 -7.57
N ALA A 761 -2.80 -2.36 -7.64
CA ALA A 761 -1.49 -2.86 -8.02
C ALA A 761 -0.98 -3.93 -7.04
N PHE A 762 -1.18 -3.72 -5.73
CA PHE A 762 -0.89 -4.71 -4.70
C PHE A 762 -1.70 -5.99 -4.92
N ALA A 763 -3.03 -5.89 -5.03
CA ALA A 763 -3.89 -7.06 -5.13
C ALA A 763 -3.54 -7.94 -6.35
N VAL A 764 -3.29 -7.32 -7.50
CA VAL A 764 -2.89 -8.04 -8.72
C VAL A 764 -1.49 -8.66 -8.54
N THR A 765 -0.56 -7.97 -7.89
CA THR A 765 0.81 -8.47 -7.66
C THR A 765 0.82 -9.63 -6.67
N ALA A 766 0.12 -9.51 -5.53
CA ALA A 766 0.03 -10.56 -4.52
C ALA A 766 -0.65 -11.83 -5.07
N ALA A 767 -1.70 -11.65 -5.89
CA ALA A 767 -2.37 -12.76 -6.57
C ALA A 767 -1.44 -13.48 -7.57
N GLU A 768 -0.57 -12.74 -8.27
CA GLU A 768 0.43 -13.29 -9.19
C GLU A 768 1.55 -14.03 -8.45
N THR A 769 1.94 -13.55 -7.26
CA THR A 769 3.02 -14.15 -6.45
C THR A 769 2.57 -15.34 -5.60
N GLY A 770 1.38 -15.88 -5.84
CA GLY A 770 0.93 -17.13 -5.23
C GLY A 770 0.04 -16.98 -3.99
N HIS A 771 -0.49 -15.79 -3.71
CA HIS A 771 -1.44 -15.57 -2.61
C HIS A 771 -2.89 -15.66 -3.11
N LEU A 772 -3.83 -16.08 -2.26
CA LEU A 772 -5.25 -15.89 -2.53
C LEU A 772 -5.67 -14.50 -2.04
N VAL A 773 -6.01 -13.61 -2.96
CA VAL A 773 -6.42 -12.24 -2.65
C VAL A 773 -7.92 -12.10 -2.83
N LEU A 774 -8.61 -11.66 -1.78
CA LEU A 774 -10.03 -11.34 -1.78
C LEU A 774 -10.20 -9.83 -1.66
N GLY A 775 -11.17 -9.23 -2.35
CA GLY A 775 -11.45 -7.81 -2.17
C GLY A 775 -12.77 -7.34 -2.75
N THR A 776 -13.17 -6.12 -2.40
CA THR A 776 -14.43 -5.51 -2.84
C THR A 776 -14.22 -4.41 -3.88
N ILE A 777 -15.21 -4.22 -4.75
CA ILE A 777 -15.18 -3.18 -5.78
C ILE A 777 -16.61 -2.65 -6.05
N HIS A 778 -16.77 -1.34 -6.25
CA HIS A 778 -18.09 -0.77 -6.59
C HIS A 778 -18.36 -0.82 -8.09
N THR A 779 -18.59 -2.03 -8.60
CA THR A 779 -19.00 -2.30 -9.98
C THR A 779 -20.15 -3.26 -10.00
N VAL A 780 -21.07 -3.08 -10.96
CA VAL A 780 -22.35 -3.81 -10.99
C VAL A 780 -22.35 -5.03 -11.92
N SER A 781 -21.25 -5.26 -12.64
CA SER A 781 -21.06 -6.42 -13.53
C SER A 781 -19.60 -6.82 -13.63
N ALA A 782 -19.34 -8.06 -14.04
CA ALA A 782 -18.02 -8.60 -14.28
C ALA A 782 -17.25 -7.79 -15.36
N GLU A 783 -17.93 -7.38 -16.43
CA GLU A 783 -17.38 -6.56 -17.51
C GLU A 783 -16.82 -5.23 -16.97
N THR A 784 -17.67 -4.49 -16.26
CA THR A 784 -17.28 -3.20 -15.67
C THR A 784 -16.20 -3.33 -14.61
N THR A 785 -16.14 -4.49 -13.93
CA THR A 785 -15.11 -4.81 -12.95
C THR A 785 -13.75 -4.91 -13.63
N VAL A 786 -13.65 -5.74 -14.67
CA VAL A 786 -12.41 -5.91 -15.44
C VAL A 786 -11.97 -4.58 -16.06
N ASP A 787 -12.89 -3.83 -16.66
CA ASP A 787 -12.56 -2.53 -17.25
C ASP A 787 -12.05 -1.53 -16.21
N ARG A 788 -12.66 -1.48 -15.02
CA ARG A 788 -12.21 -0.59 -13.94
C ARG A 788 -10.79 -0.92 -13.46
N LEU A 789 -10.48 -2.20 -13.27
CA LEU A 789 -9.14 -2.64 -12.86
C LEU A 789 -8.06 -2.27 -13.88
N ILE A 790 -8.38 -2.27 -15.17
CA ILE A 790 -7.43 -1.91 -16.23
C ILE A 790 -7.31 -0.39 -16.35
N ASN A 791 -8.44 0.32 -16.36
CA ASN A 791 -8.50 1.74 -16.72
C ASN A 791 -7.92 2.68 -15.65
N ILE A 792 -7.78 2.22 -14.40
CA ILE A 792 -7.11 3.01 -13.35
C ILE A 792 -5.61 3.17 -13.61
N PHE A 793 -5.00 2.23 -14.35
CA PHE A 793 -3.59 2.34 -14.73
C PHE A 793 -3.41 3.30 -15.91
N PRO A 794 -2.23 3.94 -16.03
CA PRO A 794 -1.89 4.70 -17.22
C PRO A 794 -1.93 3.81 -18.48
N ALA A 795 -2.43 4.33 -19.61
CA ALA A 795 -2.65 3.58 -20.86
C ALA A 795 -1.45 2.74 -21.32
N ARG A 796 -0.22 3.21 -21.08
CA ARG A 796 1.03 2.49 -21.39
C ARG A 796 1.19 1.15 -20.65
N ARG A 797 0.51 0.97 -19.52
CA ARG A 797 0.53 -0.25 -18.68
C ARG A 797 -0.67 -1.16 -18.92
N HIS A 798 -1.67 -0.76 -19.71
CA HIS A 798 -2.89 -1.56 -19.91
C HIS A 798 -2.64 -2.95 -20.48
N GLU A 799 -1.68 -3.11 -21.41
CA GLU A 799 -1.33 -4.42 -21.99
C GLU A 799 -0.69 -5.35 -20.94
N GLN A 800 0.18 -4.80 -20.10
CA GLN A 800 0.79 -5.54 -18.99
C GLN A 800 -0.27 -5.96 -17.97
N VAL A 801 -1.10 -5.02 -17.53
CA VAL A 801 -2.15 -5.28 -16.52
C VAL A 801 -3.18 -6.27 -17.04
N ARG A 802 -3.58 -6.19 -18.32
CA ARG A 802 -4.44 -7.21 -18.96
C ARG A 802 -3.83 -8.59 -18.92
N SER A 803 -2.53 -8.70 -19.18
CA SER A 803 -1.82 -9.98 -19.17
C SER A 803 -1.76 -10.57 -17.77
N MET A 804 -1.45 -9.73 -16.77
CA MET A 804 -1.44 -10.13 -15.35
C MET A 804 -2.84 -10.55 -14.88
N LEU A 805 -3.86 -9.71 -15.10
CA LEU A 805 -5.24 -10.02 -14.72
C LEU A 805 -5.77 -11.28 -15.40
N ALA A 806 -5.42 -11.53 -16.66
CA ALA A 806 -5.82 -12.76 -17.35
C ALA A 806 -5.23 -14.02 -16.69
N GLY A 807 -4.05 -13.93 -16.07
CA GLY A 807 -3.41 -15.04 -15.35
C GLY A 807 -3.84 -15.16 -13.88
N SER A 808 -4.04 -14.03 -13.20
CA SER A 808 -4.26 -13.98 -11.75
C SER A 808 -5.73 -13.91 -11.33
N LEU A 809 -6.64 -13.34 -12.13
CA LEU A 809 -8.07 -13.29 -11.80
C LEU A 809 -8.65 -14.71 -11.77
N ARG A 810 -9.49 -15.00 -10.78
CA ARG A 810 -10.15 -16.31 -10.61
C ARG A 810 -11.65 -16.19 -10.70
N ALA A 811 -12.24 -15.20 -10.04
CA ALA A 811 -13.67 -14.97 -10.09
C ALA A 811 -14.07 -13.51 -9.84
N VAL A 812 -15.21 -13.11 -10.40
CA VAL A 812 -15.91 -11.87 -10.06
C VAL A 812 -17.37 -12.21 -9.72
N VAL A 813 -17.83 -11.77 -8.55
CA VAL A 813 -19.19 -11.97 -8.05
C VAL A 813 -19.85 -10.61 -7.84
N CYS A 814 -20.78 -10.20 -8.69
CA CYS A 814 -21.46 -8.90 -8.59
C CYS A 814 -22.84 -9.06 -7.95
N GLN A 815 -23.14 -8.30 -6.89
CA GLN A 815 -24.29 -8.53 -6.01
C GLN A 815 -25.30 -7.38 -6.00
N GLN A 816 -26.57 -7.74 -5.82
CA GLN A 816 -27.68 -6.83 -5.57
C GLN A 816 -28.62 -7.40 -4.50
N LEU A 817 -29.12 -6.55 -3.60
CA LEU A 817 -30.17 -6.92 -2.65
C LEU A 817 -31.51 -6.34 -3.11
N LEU A 818 -32.51 -7.21 -3.25
CA LEU A 818 -33.83 -6.90 -3.79
C LEU A 818 -34.90 -7.10 -2.72
N PRO A 819 -35.95 -6.26 -2.66
CA PRO A 819 -37.08 -6.50 -1.78
C PRO A 819 -37.78 -7.81 -2.18
N ARG A 820 -38.14 -8.63 -1.18
CA ARG A 820 -38.94 -9.83 -1.44
C ARG A 820 -40.39 -9.48 -1.75
N ALA A 821 -41.04 -10.28 -2.58
CA ALA A 821 -42.46 -10.12 -2.92
C ALA A 821 -43.39 -10.27 -1.70
N ASP A 822 -42.99 -11.08 -0.72
CA ASP A 822 -43.72 -11.30 0.54
C ASP A 822 -43.54 -10.17 1.58
N GLY A 823 -42.67 -9.19 1.30
CA GLY A 823 -42.35 -8.10 2.22
C GLY A 823 -41.53 -8.51 3.46
N SER A 824 -41.09 -9.77 3.56
CA SER A 824 -40.41 -10.31 4.74
C SER A 824 -38.94 -9.88 4.88
N GLY A 825 -38.42 -9.12 3.91
CA GLY A 825 -37.02 -8.69 3.90
C GLY A 825 -36.47 -8.52 2.49
N ARG A 826 -35.19 -8.90 2.32
CA ARG A 826 -34.47 -8.79 1.05
C ARG A 826 -33.89 -10.15 0.64
N VAL A 827 -33.78 -10.36 -0.67
CA VAL A 827 -33.13 -11.52 -1.27
C VAL A 827 -31.92 -11.07 -2.09
N LEU A 828 -30.87 -11.89 -2.11
CA LEU A 828 -29.65 -11.65 -2.87
C LEU A 828 -29.83 -12.13 -4.31
N ALA A 829 -29.45 -11.29 -5.26
CA ALA A 829 -29.21 -11.66 -6.65
C ALA A 829 -27.73 -11.44 -6.96
N CYS A 830 -27.08 -12.41 -7.60
CA CYS A 830 -25.67 -12.30 -7.98
C CYS A 830 -25.39 -12.73 -9.42
N GLU A 831 -24.53 -11.98 -10.10
CA GLU A 831 -23.84 -12.38 -11.31
C GLU A 831 -22.50 -13.01 -10.93
N ILE A 832 -22.15 -14.15 -11.54
CA ILE A 832 -20.93 -14.91 -11.24
C ILE A 832 -20.18 -15.16 -12.54
N MET A 833 -18.93 -14.69 -12.59
CA MET A 833 -17.97 -14.98 -13.65
C MET A 833 -16.77 -15.73 -13.06
N LEU A 834 -16.46 -16.90 -13.60
CA LEU A 834 -15.20 -17.59 -13.33
C LEU A 834 -14.21 -17.38 -14.49
N ASN A 835 -12.93 -17.23 -14.19
CA ASN A 835 -11.92 -16.99 -15.21
C ASN A 835 -11.48 -18.29 -15.90
N THR A 836 -12.22 -18.70 -16.93
CA THR A 836 -11.83 -19.80 -17.85
C THR A 836 -10.82 -19.32 -18.89
N ASP A 837 -10.23 -20.23 -19.67
CA ASP A 837 -9.33 -19.87 -20.77
C ASP A 837 -9.96 -18.90 -21.78
N ALA A 838 -11.27 -19.04 -22.02
CA ALA A 838 -12.03 -18.13 -22.87
C ALA A 838 -12.09 -16.72 -22.28
N ILE A 839 -12.45 -16.60 -21.00
CA ILE A 839 -12.50 -15.33 -20.26
C ILE A 839 -11.10 -14.70 -20.20
N ALA A 840 -10.07 -15.46 -19.84
CA ALA A 840 -8.68 -15.01 -19.77
C ALA A 840 -8.20 -14.47 -21.13
N ASN A 841 -8.57 -15.14 -22.23
CA ASN A 841 -8.24 -14.67 -23.57
C ASN A 841 -9.00 -13.38 -23.95
N MET A 842 -10.27 -13.25 -23.56
CA MET A 842 -11.03 -12.00 -23.76
C MET A 842 -10.41 -10.84 -22.99
N ILE A 843 -9.98 -11.05 -21.74
CA ILE A 843 -9.26 -10.05 -20.94
C ILE A 843 -7.95 -9.66 -21.63
N ARG A 844 -7.12 -10.64 -22.01
CA ARG A 844 -5.81 -10.42 -22.66
C ARG A 844 -5.91 -9.66 -23.98
N THR A 845 -6.96 -9.93 -24.76
CA THR A 845 -7.21 -9.29 -26.06
C THR A 845 -8.00 -7.99 -25.98
N GLY A 846 -8.37 -7.53 -24.78
CA GLY A 846 -9.09 -6.27 -24.56
C GLY A 846 -10.55 -6.31 -25.03
N LYS A 847 -11.19 -7.48 -25.01
CA LYS A 847 -12.59 -7.71 -25.39
C LYS A 847 -13.49 -7.94 -24.17
N ALA A 848 -13.22 -7.25 -23.05
CA ALA A 848 -13.96 -7.41 -21.81
C ALA A 848 -15.48 -7.13 -21.94
N HIS A 849 -15.89 -6.27 -22.89
CA HIS A 849 -17.30 -6.03 -23.21
C HIS A 849 -18.06 -7.24 -23.80
N GLN A 850 -17.37 -8.36 -24.08
CA GLN A 850 -17.99 -9.59 -24.61
C GLN A 850 -18.15 -10.67 -23.54
N LEU A 851 -17.73 -10.40 -22.29
CA LEU A 851 -17.73 -11.41 -21.23
C LEU A 851 -19.15 -11.89 -20.89
N GLY A 852 -20.17 -11.04 -20.99
CA GLY A 852 -21.57 -11.42 -20.75
C GLY A 852 -22.05 -12.58 -21.62
N MET A 853 -21.57 -12.70 -22.86
CA MET A 853 -21.92 -13.82 -23.76
C MET A 853 -21.29 -15.15 -23.32
N VAL A 854 -20.10 -15.10 -22.72
CA VAL A 854 -19.44 -16.31 -22.22
C VAL A 854 -20.08 -16.74 -20.91
N ILE A 855 -20.41 -15.78 -20.04
CA ILE A 855 -21.10 -16.04 -18.77
C ILE A 855 -22.45 -16.72 -19.04
N SER A 856 -23.24 -16.23 -20.01
CA SER A 856 -24.55 -16.82 -20.33
C SER A 856 -24.49 -18.23 -20.91
N THR A 857 -23.38 -18.61 -21.55
CA THR A 857 -23.21 -19.93 -22.18
C THR A 857 -22.46 -20.94 -21.30
N SER A 858 -21.92 -20.51 -20.15
CA SER A 858 -21.09 -21.34 -19.26
C SER A 858 -21.78 -21.72 -17.95
N ALA A 859 -23.10 -21.85 -17.95
CA ALA A 859 -23.90 -22.14 -16.76
C ALA A 859 -23.53 -23.46 -16.06
N GLU A 860 -23.08 -24.46 -16.83
CA GLU A 860 -22.61 -25.76 -16.33
C GLU A 860 -21.38 -25.66 -15.40
N LEU A 861 -20.59 -24.58 -15.53
CA LEU A 861 -19.45 -24.30 -14.66
C LEU A 861 -19.84 -23.48 -13.42
N GLY A 862 -21.13 -23.22 -13.22
CA GLY A 862 -21.64 -22.38 -12.13
C GLY A 862 -21.59 -20.87 -12.43
N MET A 863 -21.34 -20.46 -13.68
CA MET A 863 -21.49 -19.05 -14.07
C MET A 863 -22.96 -18.67 -14.23
N GLN A 864 -23.31 -17.43 -13.93
CA GLN A 864 -24.66 -16.92 -14.14
C GLN A 864 -24.66 -15.43 -14.40
N THR A 865 -25.55 -14.97 -15.28
CA THR A 865 -25.76 -13.54 -15.54
C THR A 865 -26.71 -12.94 -14.50
N MET A 866 -26.61 -11.63 -14.26
CA MET A 866 -27.56 -10.94 -13.36
C MET A 866 -29.01 -11.13 -13.83
N ASP A 867 -29.29 -10.93 -15.12
CA ASP A 867 -30.65 -11.04 -15.66
C ASP A 867 -31.19 -12.48 -15.58
N GLY A 868 -30.34 -13.49 -15.74
CA GLY A 868 -30.73 -14.89 -15.56
C GLY A 868 -31.10 -15.21 -14.10
N GLU A 869 -30.36 -14.65 -13.14
CA GLU A 869 -30.68 -14.80 -11.72
C GLU A 869 -31.96 -14.05 -11.34
N LEU A 870 -32.18 -12.85 -11.88
CA LEU A 870 -33.43 -12.10 -11.69
C LEU A 870 -34.65 -12.89 -12.23
N LEU A 871 -34.51 -13.54 -13.39
CA LEU A 871 -35.56 -14.38 -13.96
C LEU A 871 -35.89 -15.55 -13.04
N ARG A 872 -34.87 -16.27 -12.55
CA ARG A 872 -35.04 -17.36 -11.58
C ARG A 872 -35.78 -16.90 -10.32
N LEU A 873 -35.40 -15.76 -9.76
CA LEU A 873 -36.05 -15.21 -8.55
C LEU A 873 -37.51 -14.79 -8.79
N VAL A 874 -37.87 -14.34 -10.00
CA VAL A 874 -39.26 -14.06 -10.39
C VAL A 874 -40.06 -15.36 -10.56
N GLU A 875 -39.49 -16.35 -11.24
CA GLU A 875 -40.12 -17.68 -11.44
C GLU A 875 -40.36 -18.40 -10.12
N GLU A 876 -39.46 -18.27 -9.15
CA GLU A 876 -39.61 -18.79 -7.78
C GLU A 876 -40.55 -17.95 -6.90
N GLY A 877 -41.09 -16.84 -7.41
CA GLY A 877 -41.99 -15.95 -6.69
C GLY A 877 -41.33 -15.17 -5.54
N LEU A 878 -39.99 -15.12 -5.49
CA LEU A 878 -39.25 -14.44 -4.42
C LEU A 878 -39.22 -12.93 -4.59
N ILE A 879 -39.28 -12.43 -5.84
CA ILE A 879 -39.36 -10.99 -6.16
C ILE A 879 -40.48 -10.74 -7.17
N THR A 880 -40.98 -9.50 -7.21
CA THR A 880 -41.97 -9.11 -8.22
C THR A 880 -41.32 -8.86 -9.58
N GLN A 881 -42.08 -9.07 -10.66
CA GLN A 881 -41.63 -8.78 -12.02
C GLN A 881 -41.23 -7.31 -12.21
N GLU A 882 -41.97 -6.39 -11.57
CA GLU A 882 -41.63 -4.96 -11.53
C GLU A 882 -40.27 -4.70 -10.87
N THR A 883 -39.99 -5.35 -9.74
CA THR A 883 -38.69 -5.24 -9.05
C THR A 883 -37.54 -5.71 -9.94
N ALA A 884 -37.73 -6.82 -10.64
CA ALA A 884 -36.75 -7.34 -11.60
C ALA A 884 -36.56 -6.37 -12.78
N TRP A 885 -37.62 -5.85 -13.37
CA TRP A 885 -37.56 -4.90 -14.49
C TRP A 885 -36.79 -3.61 -14.15
N LEU A 886 -36.90 -3.12 -12.92
CA LEU A 886 -36.17 -1.93 -12.46
C LEU A 886 -34.65 -2.16 -12.34
N LYS A 887 -34.22 -3.42 -12.24
CA LYS A 887 -32.83 -3.80 -11.94
C LYS A 887 -32.13 -4.54 -13.07
N ALA A 888 -32.90 -5.13 -14.00
CA ALA A 888 -32.40 -5.85 -15.15
C ALA A 888 -31.65 -4.94 -16.14
N ARG A 889 -30.66 -5.52 -16.82
CA ARG A 889 -30.02 -4.92 -17.99
C ARG A 889 -30.91 -5.04 -19.22
N ASP A 890 -31.40 -6.25 -19.51
CA ASP A 890 -32.38 -6.49 -20.55
C ASP A 890 -33.80 -6.48 -19.98
N LYS A 891 -34.41 -5.29 -20.02
CA LYS A 891 -35.76 -5.05 -19.53
C LYS A 891 -36.85 -5.85 -20.26
N ARG A 892 -36.60 -6.25 -21.51
CA ARG A 892 -37.59 -6.96 -22.34
C ARG A 892 -37.94 -8.32 -21.78
N LEU A 893 -37.01 -8.94 -21.03
CA LEU A 893 -37.24 -10.20 -20.34
C LEU A 893 -38.30 -10.11 -19.24
N PHE A 894 -38.65 -8.90 -18.80
CA PHE A 894 -39.53 -8.64 -17.66
C PHE A 894 -40.73 -7.75 -18.01
N GLU A 895 -41.00 -7.49 -19.29
CA GLU A 895 -42.20 -6.77 -19.71
C GLU A 895 -43.44 -7.65 -19.53
N LEU A 896 -44.50 -7.09 -18.94
CA LEU A 896 -45.82 -7.74 -18.89
C LEU A 896 -46.36 -7.83 -20.32
N ALA A 897 -46.77 -9.01 -20.75
CA ALA A 897 -47.49 -9.16 -22.01
C ALA A 897 -48.80 -8.34 -21.91
N GLU A 898 -48.89 -7.25 -22.66
CA GLU A 898 -50.18 -6.60 -22.91
C GLU A 898 -51.02 -7.56 -23.76
N ASP A 899 -52.16 -8.00 -23.19
CA ASP A 899 -53.20 -8.83 -23.79
C ASP A 899 -52.79 -10.23 -24.30
N GLY A 900 -52.95 -11.23 -23.41
CA GLY A 900 -53.48 -12.55 -23.81
C GLY A 900 -52.57 -13.50 -24.61
N THR A 901 -51.28 -13.23 -24.77
CA THR A 901 -50.33 -14.23 -25.29
C THR A 901 -49.44 -14.75 -24.19
N ASP A 902 -49.48 -16.07 -23.96
CA ASP A 902 -48.63 -16.79 -23.01
C ASP A 902 -47.15 -16.38 -23.15
N PRO A 903 -46.40 -16.31 -22.02
CA PRO A 903 -44.96 -16.08 -22.07
C PRO A 903 -44.28 -17.20 -22.87
N PRO A 904 -43.18 -16.91 -23.59
CA PRO A 904 -42.50 -17.91 -24.40
C PRO A 904 -41.93 -19.00 -23.48
N THR A 905 -42.61 -20.14 -23.42
CA THR A 905 -42.10 -21.35 -22.77
C THR A 905 -40.76 -21.73 -23.39
N SER A 906 -39.70 -21.68 -22.59
CA SER A 906 -38.44 -22.32 -22.94
C SER A 906 -38.68 -23.84 -22.96
N SER A 907 -38.55 -24.42 -24.14
CA SER A 907 -38.70 -25.85 -24.36
C SER A 907 -37.49 -26.59 -23.77
N ARG A 908 -37.58 -27.02 -22.51
CA ARG A 908 -36.78 -28.15 -22.03
C ARG A 908 -37.37 -29.42 -22.60
N SER A 909 -36.81 -29.89 -23.71
CA SER A 909 -36.98 -31.28 -24.15
C SER A 909 -36.30 -32.19 -23.14
N VAL A 910 -37.10 -32.89 -22.34
CA VAL A 910 -36.67 -34.11 -21.66
C VAL A 910 -36.60 -35.21 -22.72
N ALA A 911 -35.41 -35.67 -23.07
CA ALA A 911 -35.15 -37.01 -23.61
C ALA A 911 -33.63 -37.27 -23.70
N GLY A 912 -33.16 -38.32 -23.02
CA GLY A 912 -31.88 -38.99 -23.29
C GLY A 912 -30.81 -38.76 -22.24
#